data_AF-A0A3B4AS38-F1
#
_entry.id   AF-A0A3B4AS38-F1
#
_cell.length_a   1.000
_cell.length_b   1.000
_cell.length_c   1.000
_cell.angle_alpha   90.00
_cell.angle_beta   90.00
_cell.angle_gamma   90.00
#
_symmetry.space_group_name_H-M   'P 1'
#
loop_
_entity.id
_entity.type
_entity.pdbx_description
1 polymer ?
#
loop_
_entity_poly.entity_id
_entity_poly.type
_entity_poly.pdbx_seq_one_letter_code
_entity_poly.pdbx_strand_id
1 'polypeptide(L)'
;LANPSYVPPPQCQPGEFACKNNRCIQERWKCDGDNDCLDNSDEVPELSDRFKCQNNRCIPLRWLCDGDNDCGNDEDESNTTCSARTCPPNQYPCASGRCIPISWTCDLDDDCGDRSDEPDSCAYPTCFPLTQFTCANGRCININWRCDNGEQADCGDYSDETHANCTNQGKKSYKQLCDITLFKVLQYVTLNCVFVYFLTATRPPGGCHVDEFQCRMDGLCIPMRWRCDGDTDCMDLSDENSCDGVTHMCDPAVKFSCRDSGRSISYSYSQNSDCEDNSDEDNCETLVCKLSHHMCATNDSICLPAEKLCDGTDDCPDGSDEKLCDLCAVDKGGCSHNCTIIPGEGYMCSCPLGMELGPDNKTCQIQSFCAKHLKCSQKCEQEKSTVKCSCYEGWELESDMESCKNPFKPFIIFSNRHEIRRIELHKGEFSVLVPGLRNTIALDFHLNQSTLYWTDVVEDKIYRGKLSENGALTSFEVVIQYGLATPEGLAVDWIAGNIYWVESNLDQIEVAKLDGTMRTTLLAGEVDILFWTDWDASQPRIEAASMSGEGRRTIHRETGSGGWPNGLTVDYMERRIVWIDARYLFYDGSGLIEVLRGHEYLSHPFAVTMYGGEVYWTDWRTNTLSKANKWTGHNVTVVQRTNTQPFDLQVYHPSRQPQGTNVCKDNNGGCEQLCLFRGNGQRTCACAHGMLAEDNKSCRDYDGYLLYSERTILKSIHLSDETNLNAPIKPFEDPDHMKNVIALSFDYHGGGGKGSNRIFFSDIHFGNIQQINDDGADRKIVVDSEFVAFFYSTLHQNYTGYTCGKICFI
;
A
#
# COMPACT_ATOMS: atom_id res chain seq x y z
N LEU A 1 5.20 35.40 47.16
CA LEU A 1 3.75 35.52 47.44
C LEU A 1 3.05 34.61 46.44
N ALA A 2 2.30 33.60 46.91
CA ALA A 2 1.55 32.71 46.03
C ALA A 2 0.17 33.31 45.72
N ASN A 3 -0.37 33.07 44.53
CA ASN A 3 -1.72 33.49 44.14
C ASN A 3 -2.69 32.29 44.30
N PRO A 4 -3.64 32.31 45.23
CA PRO A 4 -4.38 31.11 45.65
C PRO A 4 -5.67 30.88 44.82
N SER A 5 -5.55 30.73 43.50
CA SER A 5 -6.72 30.52 42.62
C SER A 5 -6.41 29.81 41.29
N TYR A 6 -5.65 28.72 41.32
CA TYR A 6 -5.56 27.80 40.19
C TYR A 6 -5.57 26.35 40.68
N VAL A 7 -6.62 25.61 40.34
CA VAL A 7 -6.73 24.16 40.56
C VAL A 7 -6.34 23.50 39.23
N PRO A 8 -5.38 22.56 39.20
CA PRO A 8 -5.06 21.83 37.97
C PRO A 8 -6.25 20.95 37.54
N PRO A 9 -6.47 20.72 36.24
CA PRO A 9 -7.50 19.80 35.77
C PRO A 9 -7.23 18.37 36.28
N PRO A 10 -8.27 17.55 36.48
CA PRO A 10 -8.12 16.20 37.02
C PRO A 10 -7.32 15.29 36.08
N GLN A 11 -6.34 14.57 36.64
CA GLN A 11 -5.53 13.60 35.91
C GLN A 11 -6.21 12.22 35.89
N CYS A 12 -7.15 12.03 34.97
CA CYS A 12 -7.62 10.70 34.58
C CYS A 12 -6.74 10.14 33.43
N GLN A 13 -6.73 8.83 33.22
CA GLN A 13 -5.94 8.20 32.15
C GLN A 13 -6.68 8.24 30.80
N PRO A 14 -5.97 8.05 29.66
CA PRO A 14 -6.63 7.94 28.35
C PRO A 14 -7.68 6.81 28.35
N GLY A 15 -8.92 7.13 27.96
CA GLY A 15 -10.08 6.22 28.07
C GLY A 15 -10.89 6.33 29.37
N GLU A 16 -10.57 7.29 30.25
CA GLU A 16 -11.34 7.59 31.46
C GLU A 16 -12.02 8.97 31.40
N PHE A 17 -13.26 9.04 31.89
CA PHE A 17 -14.05 10.25 32.06
C PHE A 17 -13.87 10.85 33.46
N ALA A 18 -13.71 12.17 33.54
CA ALA A 18 -13.66 12.92 34.79
C ALA A 18 -15.05 13.44 35.20
N CYS A 19 -15.61 12.86 36.25
CA CYS A 19 -16.82 13.35 36.92
C CYS A 19 -16.58 14.74 37.55
N LYS A 20 -17.64 15.55 37.76
CA LYS A 20 -17.50 16.92 38.31
C LYS A 20 -16.99 16.92 39.77
N ASN A 21 -17.13 15.81 40.50
CA ASN A 21 -16.52 15.55 41.80
C ASN A 21 -15.02 15.15 41.76
N ASN A 22 -14.37 15.15 40.59
CA ASN A 22 -12.98 14.72 40.34
C ASN A 22 -12.72 13.21 40.51
N ARG A 23 -13.75 12.36 40.41
CA ARG A 23 -13.59 10.91 40.23
C ARG A 23 -13.37 10.58 38.75
N CYS A 24 -12.51 9.60 38.48
CA CYS A 24 -12.37 9.00 37.15
C CYS A 24 -13.24 7.74 37.05
N ILE A 25 -13.97 7.59 35.94
CA ILE A 25 -14.70 6.37 35.56
C ILE A 25 -14.32 5.96 34.13
N GLN A 26 -14.61 4.73 33.71
CA GLN A 26 -14.31 4.27 32.35
C GLN A 26 -15.22 4.97 31.32
N GLU A 27 -14.70 5.37 30.16
CA GLU A 27 -15.46 6.17 29.17
C GLU A 27 -16.72 5.47 28.60
N ARG A 28 -16.80 4.14 28.70
CA ARG A 28 -18.01 3.37 28.37
C ARG A 28 -19.18 3.62 29.34
N TRP A 29 -18.91 4.05 30.58
CA TRP A 29 -19.89 4.38 31.62
C TRP A 29 -20.31 5.86 31.53
N LYS A 30 -20.52 6.34 30.30
CA LYS A 30 -21.11 7.65 29.99
C LYS A 30 -22.48 7.40 29.38
N CYS A 31 -23.55 7.89 30.02
CA CYS A 31 -24.89 7.84 29.45
C CYS A 31 -25.37 6.38 29.20
N ASP A 32 -25.13 5.49 30.17
CA ASP A 32 -25.57 4.08 30.15
C ASP A 32 -26.74 3.77 31.11
N GLY A 33 -27.12 4.75 31.94
CA GLY A 33 -28.32 4.75 32.77
C GLY A 33 -28.06 4.56 34.27
N ASP A 34 -26.85 4.18 34.67
CA ASP A 34 -26.44 4.08 36.08
C ASP A 34 -25.57 5.30 36.51
N ASN A 35 -25.56 5.61 37.81
CA ASN A 35 -24.83 6.77 38.37
C ASN A 35 -23.47 6.33 38.92
N ASP A 36 -22.55 5.96 38.04
CA ASP A 36 -21.22 5.47 38.38
C ASP A 36 -20.31 6.57 38.94
N CYS A 37 -20.48 7.83 38.51
CA CYS A 37 -19.86 9.02 39.08
C CYS A 37 -20.28 9.29 40.53
N LEU A 38 -21.44 8.79 40.97
CA LEU A 38 -22.16 9.10 42.21
C LEU A 38 -22.68 10.55 42.35
N ASP A 39 -22.29 11.47 41.46
CA ASP A 39 -22.78 12.85 41.38
C ASP A 39 -23.64 13.12 40.13
N ASN A 40 -23.95 12.07 39.34
CA ASN A 40 -24.75 12.11 38.12
C ASN A 40 -24.10 12.88 36.94
N SER A 41 -22.78 13.18 36.98
CA SER A 41 -22.06 13.91 35.90
C SER A 41 -21.89 13.14 34.59
N ASP A 42 -21.97 11.81 34.67
CA ASP A 42 -22.03 10.81 33.61
C ASP A 42 -23.35 10.84 32.83
N GLU A 43 -24.43 11.25 33.50
CA GLU A 43 -25.82 11.05 33.08
C GLU A 43 -26.56 12.37 32.75
N VAL A 44 -25.85 13.50 32.67
CA VAL A 44 -26.39 14.85 32.38
C VAL A 44 -26.19 15.32 30.93
N PRO A 45 -27.08 16.18 30.38
CA PRO A 45 -27.08 16.54 28.96
C PRO A 45 -25.94 17.47 28.46
N GLU A 46 -24.91 17.76 29.27
CA GLU A 46 -23.79 18.64 28.86
C GLU A 46 -22.66 17.86 28.14
N LEU A 47 -22.99 16.76 27.47
CA LEU A 47 -22.07 15.92 26.70
C LEU A 47 -22.17 16.28 25.20
N SER A 48 -21.10 16.83 24.63
CA SER A 48 -21.10 17.51 23.32
C SER A 48 -21.59 16.69 22.12
N ASP A 49 -21.61 15.35 22.22
CA ASP A 49 -21.72 14.44 21.06
C ASP A 49 -22.86 13.39 21.17
N ARG A 50 -23.68 13.42 22.24
CA ARG A 50 -24.81 12.49 22.44
C ARG A 50 -26.09 13.18 22.91
N PHE A 51 -27.23 12.76 22.38
CA PHE A 51 -28.58 13.13 22.83
C PHE A 51 -29.10 12.09 23.83
N LYS A 52 -29.96 12.52 24.77
CA LYS A 52 -30.59 11.64 25.78
C LYS A 52 -32.11 11.72 25.67
N CYS A 53 -32.71 10.63 25.21
CA CYS A 53 -34.14 10.45 25.04
C CYS A 53 -34.88 10.41 26.41
N GLN A 54 -36.18 10.69 26.45
CA GLN A 54 -37.00 10.66 27.68
C GLN A 54 -37.02 9.31 28.41
N ASN A 55 -36.68 8.22 27.74
CA ASN A 55 -36.56 6.87 28.31
C ASN A 55 -35.16 6.54 28.88
N ASN A 56 -34.29 7.55 29.02
CA ASN A 56 -32.87 7.46 29.40
C ASN A 56 -31.93 6.74 28.40
N ARG A 57 -32.41 6.32 27.22
CA ARG A 57 -31.51 5.87 26.14
C ARG A 57 -30.70 7.07 25.63
N CYS A 58 -29.39 6.90 25.44
CA CYS A 58 -28.53 7.92 24.87
C CYS A 58 -28.05 7.51 23.47
N ILE A 59 -28.28 8.37 22.49
CA ILE A 59 -27.97 8.14 21.07
C ILE A 59 -26.94 9.17 20.56
N PRO A 60 -26.14 8.88 19.52
CA PRO A 60 -25.21 9.85 18.93
C PRO A 60 -25.95 11.05 18.33
N LEU A 61 -25.36 12.26 18.36
CA LEU A 61 -25.98 13.46 17.75
C LEU A 61 -26.14 13.43 16.22
N ARG A 62 -25.75 12.34 15.55
CA ARG A 62 -26.01 12.06 14.14
C ARG A 62 -27.28 11.24 13.89
N TRP A 63 -27.82 10.59 14.92
CA TRP A 63 -29.07 9.80 14.90
C TRP A 63 -30.18 10.69 15.48
N LEU A 64 -30.41 11.81 14.82
CA LEU A 64 -31.30 12.86 15.29
C LEU A 64 -31.67 13.74 14.10
N CYS A 65 -32.90 13.60 13.63
CA CYS A 65 -33.38 14.17 12.36
C CYS A 65 -32.71 13.52 11.13
N ASP A 66 -32.32 12.24 11.24
CA ASP A 66 -31.82 11.44 10.11
C ASP A 66 -32.92 10.57 9.46
N GLY A 67 -34.03 10.33 10.17
CA GLY A 67 -35.24 9.69 9.67
C GLY A 67 -35.57 8.33 10.29
N ASP A 68 -34.72 7.80 11.17
CA ASP A 68 -34.93 6.53 11.88
C ASP A 68 -35.31 6.77 13.36
N ASN A 69 -36.19 5.93 13.91
CA ASN A 69 -36.70 6.07 15.28
C ASN A 69 -35.77 5.37 16.29
N ASP A 70 -34.65 6.01 16.59
CA ASP A 70 -33.55 5.46 17.40
C ASP A 70 -33.77 5.67 18.91
N CYS A 71 -34.53 6.67 19.34
CA CYS A 71 -35.03 6.82 20.70
C CYS A 71 -36.13 5.78 21.05
N GLY A 72 -36.86 5.27 20.05
CA GLY A 72 -37.99 4.34 20.21
C GLY A 72 -39.33 5.02 20.54
N ASN A 73 -39.41 6.35 20.42
CA ASN A 73 -40.60 7.17 20.65
C ASN A 73 -40.72 8.38 19.71
N ASP A 74 -39.97 8.42 18.59
CA ASP A 74 -39.94 9.52 17.60
C ASP A 74 -39.66 10.91 18.24
N GLU A 75 -38.78 10.95 19.25
CA GLU A 75 -38.40 12.17 19.97
C GLU A 75 -37.19 12.86 19.35
N ASP A 76 -36.22 12.06 18.93
CA ASP A 76 -35.16 12.36 17.97
C ASP A 76 -35.70 12.98 16.68
N GLU A 77 -36.69 12.33 16.07
CA GLU A 77 -37.36 12.79 14.84
C GLU A 77 -38.47 13.84 15.10
N SER A 78 -38.60 14.33 16.34
CA SER A 78 -39.63 15.32 16.65
C SER A 78 -39.27 16.70 16.09
N ASN A 79 -40.23 17.36 15.45
CA ASN A 79 -40.07 18.73 14.92
C ASN A 79 -39.61 19.73 16.01
N THR A 80 -40.01 19.51 17.27
CA THR A 80 -39.53 20.27 18.44
C THR A 80 -38.05 20.10 18.74
N THR A 81 -37.43 18.99 18.34
CA THR A 81 -36.01 18.68 18.50
C THR A 81 -35.22 19.18 17.29
N CYS A 82 -35.73 18.93 16.08
CA CYS A 82 -35.10 19.27 14.81
C CYS A 82 -35.05 20.78 14.53
N SER A 83 -36.13 21.52 14.85
CA SER A 83 -36.23 22.98 14.62
C SER A 83 -35.17 23.84 15.34
N ALA A 84 -34.32 23.26 16.19
CA ALA A 84 -33.38 23.96 17.05
C ALA A 84 -31.92 23.95 16.57
N ARG A 85 -31.58 23.30 15.43
CA ARG A 85 -30.18 23.16 14.96
C ARG A 85 -30.00 23.57 13.50
N THR A 86 -28.82 24.10 13.20
CA THR A 86 -28.29 24.26 11.83
C THR A 86 -27.37 23.09 11.49
N CYS A 87 -27.43 22.57 10.27
CA CYS A 87 -26.58 21.45 9.84
C CYS A 87 -25.07 21.78 9.93
N PRO A 88 -24.20 20.76 10.11
CA PRO A 88 -22.75 20.89 9.96
C PRO A 88 -22.34 21.42 8.57
N PRO A 89 -21.17 22.07 8.42
CA PRO A 89 -20.77 22.75 7.17
C PRO A 89 -20.57 21.85 5.93
N ASN A 90 -20.64 20.52 6.08
CA ASN A 90 -20.54 19.54 4.99
C ASN A 90 -21.90 18.90 4.64
N GLN A 91 -23.01 19.41 5.17
CA GLN A 91 -24.37 18.90 4.93
C GLN A 91 -25.32 20.01 4.46
N TYR A 92 -26.22 19.67 3.55
CA TYR A 92 -27.26 20.54 3.03
C TYR A 92 -28.52 20.49 3.92
N PRO A 93 -29.09 21.65 4.34
CA PRO A 93 -30.32 21.70 5.10
C PRO A 93 -31.56 21.66 4.19
N CYS A 94 -32.33 20.57 4.26
CA CYS A 94 -33.64 20.47 3.63
C CYS A 94 -34.65 21.43 4.29
N ALA A 95 -35.69 21.87 3.58
CA ALA A 95 -36.77 22.69 4.16
C ALA A 95 -37.61 21.92 5.21
N SER A 96 -37.66 20.59 5.11
CA SER A 96 -38.15 19.66 6.13
C SER A 96 -37.37 19.69 7.45
N GLY A 97 -36.13 20.21 7.45
CA GLY A 97 -35.22 20.21 8.61
C GLY A 97 -34.25 19.03 8.65
N ARG A 98 -34.31 18.10 7.69
CA ARG A 98 -33.34 17.01 7.51
C ARG A 98 -31.97 17.57 7.04
N CYS A 99 -30.87 16.93 7.44
CA CYS A 99 -29.52 17.27 6.97
C CYS A 99 -28.96 16.15 6.07
N ILE A 100 -28.85 16.38 4.76
CA ILE A 100 -28.30 15.41 3.79
C ILE A 100 -26.86 15.79 3.38
N PRO A 101 -26.06 14.90 2.77
CA PRO A 101 -24.76 15.26 2.20
C PRO A 101 -24.89 16.32 1.09
N ILE A 102 -23.93 17.26 0.99
CA ILE A 102 -23.91 18.25 -0.11
C ILE A 102 -23.71 17.59 -1.49
N SER A 103 -23.28 16.32 -1.54
CA SER A 103 -23.24 15.53 -2.78
C SER A 103 -24.60 15.10 -3.30
N TRP A 104 -25.65 15.13 -2.46
CA TRP A 104 -27.03 14.76 -2.79
C TRP A 104 -27.88 16.02 -2.98
N THR A 105 -27.36 16.99 -3.73
CA THR A 105 -28.12 18.16 -4.15
C THR A 105 -28.07 18.24 -5.65
N CYS A 106 -29.24 18.15 -6.28
CA CYS A 106 -29.41 18.21 -7.74
C CYS A 106 -28.70 17.08 -8.51
N ASP A 107 -28.86 15.84 -8.03
CA ASP A 107 -28.40 14.60 -8.67
C ASP A 107 -29.53 13.70 -9.21
N LEU A 108 -30.78 14.21 -9.27
CA LEU A 108 -32.00 13.62 -9.84
C LEU A 108 -32.74 12.58 -8.95
N ASP A 109 -32.40 12.51 -7.66
CA ASP A 109 -33.11 11.73 -6.63
C ASP A 109 -33.59 12.64 -5.47
N ASP A 110 -34.66 12.22 -4.77
CA ASP A 110 -35.45 13.04 -3.81
C ASP A 110 -35.09 12.69 -2.35
N ASP A 111 -33.84 12.96 -1.96
CA ASP A 111 -33.25 12.54 -0.68
C ASP A 111 -33.69 13.38 0.53
N CYS A 112 -34.10 14.63 0.33
CA CYS A 112 -34.81 15.43 1.32
C CYS A 112 -36.24 14.91 1.59
N GLY A 113 -36.82 14.14 0.66
CA GLY A 113 -38.21 13.65 0.71
C GLY A 113 -39.28 14.74 0.52
N ASP A 114 -38.85 15.98 0.25
CA ASP A 114 -39.70 17.14 -0.03
C ASP A 114 -39.20 17.98 -1.22
N ARG A 115 -38.18 17.51 -1.96
CA ARG A 115 -37.52 18.17 -3.10
C ARG A 115 -36.83 19.51 -2.81
N SER A 116 -36.42 19.76 -1.57
CA SER A 116 -35.61 20.96 -1.24
C SER A 116 -34.23 20.96 -1.89
N ASP A 117 -33.66 19.77 -2.06
CA ASP A 117 -32.45 19.37 -2.79
C ASP A 117 -32.58 19.42 -4.32
N GLU A 118 -33.81 19.30 -4.84
CA GLU A 118 -34.16 19.20 -6.26
C GLU A 118 -34.99 20.42 -6.79
N PRO A 119 -34.57 21.68 -6.60
CA PRO A 119 -35.34 22.83 -7.07
C PRO A 119 -35.26 23.01 -8.60
N ASP A 120 -36.37 23.46 -9.21
CA ASP A 120 -36.53 23.79 -10.66
C ASP A 120 -35.44 24.70 -11.26
N SER A 121 -34.63 25.36 -10.43
CA SER A 121 -33.55 26.26 -10.81
C SER A 121 -32.14 25.63 -10.85
N CYS A 122 -32.00 24.33 -10.59
CA CYS A 122 -30.67 23.73 -10.41
C CYS A 122 -29.95 23.35 -11.71
N ALA A 123 -28.62 23.24 -11.63
CA ALA A 123 -27.73 22.99 -12.76
C ALA A 123 -27.08 21.60 -12.65
N TYR A 124 -27.80 20.58 -13.14
CA TYR A 124 -27.34 19.19 -13.16
C TYR A 124 -25.98 19.04 -13.89
N PRO A 125 -24.97 18.39 -13.28
CA PRO A 125 -23.65 18.23 -13.89
C PRO A 125 -23.69 17.23 -15.05
N THR A 126 -23.06 17.57 -16.17
CA THR A 126 -22.95 16.68 -17.34
C THR A 126 -21.96 15.54 -17.08
N CYS A 127 -22.38 14.29 -17.35
CA CYS A 127 -21.58 13.08 -17.12
C CYS A 127 -20.15 13.15 -17.70
N PHE A 128 -19.17 12.55 -17.01
CA PHE A 128 -17.76 12.58 -17.41
C PHE A 128 -17.49 11.64 -18.61
N PRO A 129 -17.15 12.14 -19.82
CA PRO A 129 -17.16 11.37 -21.07
C PRO A 129 -16.03 10.32 -21.19
N LEU A 130 -15.10 10.27 -20.23
CA LEU A 130 -14.00 9.29 -20.20
C LEU A 130 -14.31 8.04 -19.36
N THR A 131 -15.25 8.14 -18.42
CA THR A 131 -15.52 7.08 -17.42
C THR A 131 -16.99 6.72 -17.31
N GLN A 132 -17.90 7.56 -17.81
CA GLN A 132 -19.35 7.38 -17.76
C GLN A 132 -19.97 7.36 -19.16
N PHE A 133 -21.06 6.63 -19.32
CA PHE A 133 -21.93 6.63 -20.48
C PHE A 133 -23.25 7.33 -20.15
N THR A 134 -23.71 8.20 -21.07
CA THR A 134 -24.99 8.92 -20.96
C THR A 134 -26.14 8.09 -21.52
N CYS A 135 -27.05 7.67 -20.65
CA CYS A 135 -28.31 7.03 -21.04
C CYS A 135 -29.26 8.02 -21.73
N ALA A 136 -30.25 7.54 -22.49
CA ALA A 136 -31.18 8.43 -23.21
C ALA A 136 -32.11 9.22 -22.26
N ASN A 137 -32.39 8.69 -21.08
CA ASN A 137 -33.03 9.39 -19.96
C ASN A 137 -32.13 10.40 -19.22
N GLY A 138 -30.85 10.54 -19.58
CA GLY A 138 -29.90 11.47 -18.96
C GLY A 138 -29.06 10.88 -17.83
N ARG A 139 -29.32 9.64 -17.38
CA ARG A 139 -28.56 8.98 -16.31
C ARG A 139 -27.09 8.74 -16.71
N CYS A 140 -26.16 8.93 -15.78
CA CYS A 140 -24.75 8.55 -15.94
C CYS A 140 -24.52 7.13 -15.40
N ILE A 141 -24.20 6.15 -16.26
CA ILE A 141 -23.69 4.82 -15.82
C ILE A 141 -22.20 4.66 -16.11
N ASN A 142 -21.55 3.60 -15.62
CA ASN A 142 -20.14 3.35 -15.92
C ASN A 142 -19.94 2.98 -17.40
N ILE A 143 -18.87 3.49 -18.04
CA ILE A 143 -18.59 3.23 -19.46
C ILE A 143 -18.27 1.76 -19.80
N ASN A 144 -18.04 0.91 -18.78
CA ASN A 144 -17.90 -0.55 -18.95
C ASN A 144 -19.25 -1.28 -18.99
N TRP A 145 -20.35 -0.66 -18.51
CA TRP A 145 -21.71 -1.20 -18.49
C TRP A 145 -22.49 -0.82 -19.75
N ARG A 146 -21.79 -0.72 -20.89
CA ARG A 146 -22.38 -0.50 -22.22
C ARG A 146 -22.09 -1.72 -23.08
N CYS A 147 -23.11 -2.31 -23.70
CA CYS A 147 -23.00 -3.49 -24.54
C CYS A 147 -22.35 -4.70 -23.82
N ASP A 148 -22.63 -4.87 -22.52
CA ASP A 148 -21.95 -5.83 -21.64
C ASP A 148 -22.59 -7.24 -21.68
N ASN A 149 -23.81 -7.35 -22.24
CA ASN A 149 -24.61 -8.57 -22.42
C ASN A 149 -25.18 -9.18 -21.11
N GLY A 150 -25.38 -8.39 -20.05
CA GLY A 150 -26.18 -8.76 -18.89
C GLY A 150 -27.70 -8.87 -19.20
N GLU A 151 -28.42 -9.64 -18.39
CA GLU A 151 -29.90 -9.65 -18.37
C GLU A 151 -30.46 -8.54 -17.45
N GLN A 152 -29.83 -7.36 -17.48
CA GLN A 152 -30.15 -6.17 -16.70
C GLN A 152 -30.06 -4.92 -17.59
N ALA A 153 -30.67 -3.82 -17.15
CA ALA A 153 -30.61 -2.53 -17.82
C ALA A 153 -30.15 -1.48 -16.80
N ASP A 154 -28.86 -1.14 -16.81
CA ASP A 154 -28.26 -0.25 -15.82
C ASP A 154 -28.66 1.22 -16.07
N CYS A 155 -28.90 1.58 -17.34
CA CYS A 155 -29.60 2.79 -17.72
C CYS A 155 -31.07 2.82 -17.25
N GLY A 156 -31.67 1.68 -16.89
CA GLY A 156 -33.10 1.52 -16.56
C GLY A 156 -34.06 1.65 -17.75
N ASP A 157 -33.67 2.37 -18.80
CA ASP A 157 -34.42 2.56 -20.06
C ASP A 157 -33.92 1.67 -21.23
N TYR A 158 -32.95 0.78 -20.97
CA TYR A 158 -32.32 -0.12 -21.94
C TYR A 158 -31.43 0.56 -23.03
N SER A 159 -31.07 1.85 -22.87
CA SER A 159 -30.24 2.60 -23.84
C SER A 159 -28.85 2.01 -24.08
N ASP A 160 -28.24 1.54 -23.00
CA ASP A 160 -26.95 0.85 -22.87
C ASP A 160 -26.79 -0.33 -23.83
N GLU A 161 -27.79 -1.22 -23.89
CA GLU A 161 -27.77 -2.44 -24.71
C GLU A 161 -28.44 -2.27 -26.09
N THR A 162 -28.80 -1.05 -26.50
CA THR A 162 -29.43 -0.85 -27.82
C THR A 162 -28.48 -1.09 -29.00
N HIS A 163 -28.99 -1.72 -30.05
CA HIS A 163 -28.25 -1.98 -31.29
C HIS A 163 -27.78 -0.72 -32.03
N ALA A 164 -28.29 0.47 -31.67
CA ALA A 164 -27.81 1.76 -32.17
C ALA A 164 -26.46 2.16 -31.55
N ASN A 165 -26.24 1.83 -30.27
CA ASN A 165 -25.00 2.10 -29.53
C ASN A 165 -24.02 0.91 -29.63
N CYS A 166 -24.52 -0.31 -29.80
CA CYS A 166 -23.75 -1.56 -29.78
C CYS A 166 -23.41 -2.12 -31.17
N THR A 167 -22.42 -1.53 -31.85
CA THR A 167 -21.95 -2.01 -33.17
C THR A 167 -20.72 -2.93 -33.09
N ASN A 168 -20.95 -4.23 -33.29
CA ASN A 168 -19.95 -5.28 -33.63
C ASN A 168 -18.82 -5.59 -32.63
N GLN A 169 -19.11 -6.37 -31.58
CA GLN A 169 -18.09 -7.20 -30.93
C GLN A 169 -17.94 -8.59 -31.58
N GLY A 170 -16.71 -9.12 -31.57
CA GLY A 170 -16.37 -10.45 -32.08
C GLY A 170 -16.74 -11.59 -31.11
N LYS A 171 -17.71 -12.43 -31.49
CA LYS A 171 -18.29 -13.51 -30.69
C LYS A 171 -17.27 -14.42 -29.97
N LYS A 172 -17.44 -14.62 -28.67
CA LYS A 172 -17.12 -15.87 -27.96
C LYS A 172 -18.38 -16.48 -27.36
N SER A 173 -18.94 -17.49 -28.04
CA SER A 173 -20.11 -18.24 -27.55
C SER A 173 -19.64 -19.39 -26.66
N TYR A 174 -19.92 -19.32 -25.35
CA TYR A 174 -20.07 -20.51 -24.51
C TYR A 174 -21.55 -20.86 -24.35
N LYS A 175 -21.85 -22.17 -24.27
CA LYS A 175 -23.20 -22.70 -24.45
C LYS A 175 -23.61 -23.59 -23.27
N GLN A 176 -24.50 -23.05 -22.45
CA GLN A 176 -25.14 -23.67 -21.28
C GLN A 176 -26.52 -22.98 -21.14
N LEU A 177 -27.60 -23.58 -20.62
CA LEU A 177 -27.81 -24.79 -19.81
C LEU A 177 -28.97 -25.65 -20.34
N CYS A 178 -29.08 -26.89 -19.83
CA CYS A 178 -30.34 -27.49 -19.34
C CYS A 178 -30.03 -28.75 -18.52
N ASP A 179 -30.65 -28.88 -17.34
CA ASP A 179 -30.56 -30.06 -16.46
C ASP A 179 -31.24 -31.31 -17.04
N ILE A 180 -30.78 -32.50 -16.64
CA ILE A 180 -31.58 -33.60 -16.05
C ILE A 180 -30.66 -34.43 -15.10
N THR A 181 -31.26 -35.02 -14.05
CA THR A 181 -30.65 -35.74 -12.92
C THR A 181 -30.17 -37.18 -13.17
N LEU A 182 -29.27 -37.65 -12.29
CA LEU A 182 -28.95 -39.05 -11.90
C LEU A 182 -28.63 -40.10 -13.00
N PHE A 183 -27.41 -40.67 -13.00
CA PHE A 183 -27.17 -42.07 -12.54
C PHE A 183 -25.67 -42.48 -12.45
N LYS A 184 -25.42 -43.73 -12.04
CA LYS A 184 -24.16 -44.35 -11.60
C LYS A 184 -23.26 -44.98 -12.70
N VAL A 185 -21.93 -44.88 -12.49
CA VAL A 185 -20.91 -45.98 -12.53
C VAL A 185 -20.25 -46.50 -13.85
N LEU A 186 -18.93 -46.80 -13.75
CA LEU A 186 -18.01 -47.66 -14.56
C LEU A 186 -17.36 -47.18 -15.91
N GLN A 187 -16.04 -46.94 -15.84
CA GLN A 187 -14.90 -47.54 -16.60
C GLN A 187 -14.81 -47.67 -18.16
N TYR A 188 -13.62 -47.25 -18.66
CA TYR A 188 -12.78 -47.82 -19.75
C TYR A 188 -13.09 -47.66 -21.27
N VAL A 189 -12.03 -47.87 -22.07
CA VAL A 189 -11.92 -48.21 -23.53
C VAL A 189 -11.59 -47.09 -24.57
N THR A 190 -10.28 -46.84 -24.71
CA THR A 190 -9.43 -46.65 -25.93
C THR A 190 -9.94 -46.18 -27.32
N LEU A 191 -9.19 -45.22 -27.89
CA LEU A 191 -8.73 -45.04 -29.30
C LEU A 191 -9.57 -45.54 -30.50
N ASN A 192 -9.76 -44.65 -31.51
CA ASN A 192 -8.90 -44.62 -32.72
C ASN A 192 -9.13 -43.41 -33.66
N CYS A 193 -8.21 -43.20 -34.60
CA CYS A 193 -8.18 -42.06 -35.52
C CYS A 193 -8.90 -42.31 -36.86
N VAL A 194 -9.28 -41.23 -37.56
CA VAL A 194 -9.35 -41.20 -39.04
C VAL A 194 -8.61 -39.95 -39.52
N PHE A 195 -7.63 -40.14 -40.42
CA PHE A 195 -6.90 -39.06 -41.10
C PHE A 195 -7.52 -38.86 -42.50
N VAL A 196 -7.72 -37.61 -42.91
CA VAL A 196 -7.93 -37.24 -44.32
C VAL A 196 -7.04 -36.04 -44.63
N TYR A 197 -6.30 -36.11 -45.74
CA TYR A 197 -5.19 -35.19 -46.05
C TYR A 197 -5.49 -34.35 -47.29
N PHE A 198 -5.03 -33.09 -47.25
CA PHE A 198 -4.86 -32.13 -48.35
C PHE A 198 -6.08 -31.77 -49.22
N LEU A 199 -6.40 -30.47 -49.21
CA LEU A 199 -5.99 -29.59 -50.31
C LEU A 199 -5.72 -28.16 -49.80
N THR A 200 -4.54 -27.64 -50.13
CA THR A 200 -4.18 -26.20 -50.08
C THR A 200 -4.15 -25.68 -51.53
N ALA A 201 -4.24 -24.39 -51.87
CA ALA A 201 -4.45 -23.15 -51.11
C ALA A 201 -5.54 -22.31 -51.85
N THR A 202 -5.79 -20.99 -51.71
CA THR A 202 -4.91 -19.83 -51.47
C THR A 202 -5.63 -18.70 -50.70
N ARG A 203 -4.84 -17.87 -50.01
CA ARG A 203 -5.23 -16.57 -49.44
C ARG A 203 -4.98 -15.48 -50.52
N PRO A 204 -5.88 -14.51 -50.74
CA PRO A 204 -5.54 -13.30 -51.50
C PRO A 204 -4.40 -12.51 -50.82
N PRO A 205 -3.54 -11.78 -51.56
CA PRO A 205 -2.26 -11.31 -51.05
C PRO A 205 -2.27 -9.85 -50.53
N GLY A 206 -1.45 -9.60 -49.51
CA GLY A 206 -0.78 -8.31 -49.25
C GLY A 206 -1.66 -7.07 -49.00
N GLY A 207 -2.04 -6.85 -47.75
CA GLY A 207 -2.58 -5.57 -47.27
C GLY A 207 -3.13 -5.69 -45.85
N CYS A 208 -2.96 -4.63 -45.05
CA CYS A 208 -3.67 -4.41 -43.78
C CYS A 208 -5.05 -3.77 -44.06
N HIS A 209 -5.81 -3.42 -43.01
CA HIS A 209 -7.07 -2.66 -43.18
C HIS A 209 -6.81 -1.26 -43.75
N VAL A 210 -7.86 -0.58 -44.24
CA VAL A 210 -7.74 0.78 -44.80
C VAL A 210 -7.30 1.83 -43.78
N ASP A 211 -7.43 1.53 -42.50
CA ASP A 211 -7.04 2.37 -41.36
C ASP A 211 -5.73 1.89 -40.69
N GLU A 212 -5.00 0.96 -41.33
CA GLU A 212 -3.79 0.32 -40.82
C GLU A 212 -2.61 0.43 -41.80
N PHE A 213 -1.46 0.89 -41.32
CA PHE A 213 -0.19 0.84 -42.03
C PHE A 213 0.49 -0.53 -41.85
N GLN A 214 1.24 -0.98 -42.86
CA GLN A 214 1.95 -2.26 -42.83
C GLN A 214 3.47 -2.07 -42.73
N CYS A 215 4.06 -2.48 -41.60
CA CYS A 215 5.52 -2.49 -41.41
C CYS A 215 6.20 -3.40 -42.46
N ARG A 216 7.31 -2.94 -43.05
CA ARG A 216 7.86 -3.54 -44.29
C ARG A 216 8.49 -4.90 -44.08
N MET A 217 9.21 -5.12 -42.98
CA MET A 217 9.91 -6.36 -42.68
C MET A 217 8.98 -7.48 -42.22
N ASP A 218 8.24 -7.24 -41.13
CA ASP A 218 7.44 -8.29 -40.47
C ASP A 218 6.00 -8.38 -40.96
N GLY A 219 5.53 -7.40 -41.76
CA GLY A 219 4.15 -7.34 -42.25
C GLY A 219 3.12 -7.06 -41.16
N LEU A 220 3.55 -6.60 -39.98
CA LEU A 220 2.70 -6.18 -38.87
C LEU A 220 1.81 -5.02 -39.29
N CYS A 221 0.54 -5.06 -38.88
CA CYS A 221 -0.42 -3.98 -39.10
C CYS A 221 -0.48 -3.10 -37.84
N ILE A 222 -0.11 -1.83 -37.99
CA ILE A 222 -0.26 -0.78 -36.96
C ILE A 222 -1.32 0.22 -37.43
N PRO A 223 -2.04 0.94 -36.54
CA PRO A 223 -2.99 1.97 -36.96
C PRO A 223 -2.31 3.07 -37.80
N MET A 224 -2.99 3.60 -38.82
CA MET A 224 -2.47 4.68 -39.69
C MET A 224 -2.11 5.98 -38.95
N ARG A 225 -2.57 6.15 -37.70
CA ARG A 225 -2.15 7.25 -36.81
C ARG A 225 -0.74 7.08 -36.24
N TRP A 226 -0.21 5.85 -36.21
CA TRP A 226 1.14 5.48 -35.77
C TRP A 226 2.05 5.43 -37.01
N ARG A 227 2.02 6.51 -37.77
CA ARG A 227 2.78 6.66 -39.01
C ARG A 227 3.05 8.14 -39.22
N CYS A 228 4.31 8.53 -39.13
CA CYS A 228 4.75 9.91 -39.07
C CYS A 228 4.26 10.64 -37.82
N ASP A 229 4.23 9.96 -36.65
CA ASP A 229 3.90 10.57 -35.35
C ASP A 229 5.12 10.75 -34.42
N GLY A 230 6.32 10.35 -34.87
CA GLY A 230 7.61 10.62 -34.23
C GLY A 230 8.12 9.55 -33.27
N ASP A 231 7.27 8.58 -32.89
CA ASP A 231 7.69 7.37 -32.17
C ASP A 231 8.07 6.25 -33.17
N THR A 232 8.49 5.07 -32.69
CA THR A 232 8.96 3.96 -33.55
C THR A 232 8.21 2.67 -33.23
N ASP A 233 7.04 2.51 -33.83
CA ASP A 233 6.14 1.36 -33.63
C ASP A 233 6.46 0.18 -34.58
N CYS A 234 7.00 0.46 -35.76
CA CYS A 234 7.62 -0.54 -36.63
C CYS A 234 9.09 -0.78 -36.23
N MET A 235 9.44 -2.04 -35.92
CA MET A 235 10.83 -2.46 -35.59
C MET A 235 11.88 -2.19 -36.70
N ASP A 236 11.46 -1.71 -37.88
CA ASP A 236 12.31 -1.37 -39.02
C ASP A 236 12.23 0.11 -39.47
N LEU A 237 11.57 0.98 -38.68
CA LEU A 237 11.33 2.40 -38.97
C LEU A 237 10.56 2.66 -40.29
N SER A 238 9.72 1.73 -40.76
CA SER A 238 8.92 1.90 -41.98
C SER A 238 7.78 2.91 -41.87
N ASP A 239 7.28 3.08 -40.65
CA ASP A 239 6.32 4.09 -40.20
C ASP A 239 6.83 5.50 -40.48
N GLU A 240 7.99 5.84 -39.91
CA GLU A 240 8.59 7.18 -39.94
C GLU A 240 9.38 7.48 -41.23
N ASN A 241 9.35 6.58 -42.21
CA ASN A 241 10.01 6.77 -43.50
C ASN A 241 9.03 7.18 -44.61
N SER A 242 9.39 8.26 -45.31
CA SER A 242 8.60 8.89 -46.39
C SER A 242 7.27 9.48 -45.92
N CYS A 243 7.38 10.55 -45.12
CA CYS A 243 6.26 11.31 -44.55
C CYS A 243 5.80 12.52 -45.40
N ASP A 244 6.35 12.69 -46.61
CA ASP A 244 6.02 13.79 -47.51
C ASP A 244 4.51 13.86 -47.84
N GLY A 245 3.81 14.83 -47.24
CA GLY A 245 2.41 15.15 -47.54
C GLY A 245 1.35 14.48 -46.66
N VAL A 246 1.74 13.83 -45.56
CA VAL A 246 0.77 13.36 -44.54
C VAL A 246 0.70 14.37 -43.39
N THR A 247 -0.35 15.19 -43.37
CA THR A 247 -0.68 16.07 -42.24
C THR A 247 -2.03 15.68 -41.66
N HIS A 248 -2.01 15.00 -40.51
CA HIS A 248 -3.24 14.74 -39.75
C HIS A 248 -3.63 15.99 -38.98
N MET A 249 -4.83 16.51 -39.25
CA MET A 249 -5.43 17.59 -38.46
C MET A 249 -5.81 17.07 -37.08
N CYS A 250 -5.30 17.69 -36.02
CA CYS A 250 -5.78 17.46 -34.65
C CYS A 250 -7.21 17.99 -34.48
N ASP A 251 -7.97 17.36 -33.58
CA ASP A 251 -9.27 17.89 -33.13
C ASP A 251 -9.04 19.14 -32.26
N PRO A 252 -9.49 20.34 -32.68
CA PRO A 252 -9.19 21.60 -31.97
C PRO A 252 -9.78 21.70 -30.57
N ALA A 253 -10.67 20.79 -30.16
CA ALA A 253 -11.37 20.87 -28.87
C ALA A 253 -10.58 20.27 -27.68
N VAL A 254 -9.51 19.50 -27.91
CA VAL A 254 -8.90 18.66 -26.84
C VAL A 254 -7.37 18.63 -26.81
N LYS A 255 -6.68 18.83 -27.93
CA LYS A 255 -5.21 18.70 -28.01
C LYS A 255 -4.55 19.71 -28.94
N PHE A 256 -3.32 20.09 -28.60
CA PHE A 256 -2.44 20.95 -29.39
C PHE A 256 -1.27 20.15 -29.98
N SER A 257 -0.72 20.59 -31.11
CA SER A 257 0.42 19.96 -31.80
C SER A 257 1.59 20.93 -31.94
N CYS A 258 2.77 20.57 -31.45
CA CYS A 258 4.00 21.35 -31.64
C CYS A 258 4.28 21.55 -33.14
N ARG A 259 4.72 22.75 -33.56
CA ARG A 259 4.69 23.18 -34.97
C ARG A 259 5.75 22.49 -35.82
N ASP A 260 6.97 22.33 -35.29
CA ASP A 260 8.07 21.69 -36.02
C ASP A 260 8.17 20.17 -35.79
N SER A 261 7.55 19.62 -34.72
CA SER A 261 7.68 18.20 -34.34
C SER A 261 6.37 17.37 -34.36
N GLY A 262 5.20 17.99 -34.56
CA GLY A 262 3.90 17.30 -34.66
C GLY A 262 3.36 16.67 -33.36
N ARG A 263 4.19 16.58 -32.32
CA ARG A 263 3.89 15.96 -31.02
C ARG A 263 2.61 16.52 -30.40
N SER A 264 1.67 15.63 -30.06
CA SER A 264 0.32 15.99 -29.58
C SER A 264 0.20 16.06 -28.05
N ILE A 265 0.17 17.28 -27.50
CA ILE A 265 -0.01 17.56 -26.07
C ILE A 265 -1.47 17.86 -25.71
N SER A 266 -1.84 17.66 -24.45
CA SER A 266 -3.13 18.08 -23.86
C SER A 266 -3.03 19.47 -23.27
N TYR A 267 -4.14 20.23 -23.23
CA TYR A 267 -4.17 21.58 -22.64
C TYR A 267 -3.80 21.60 -21.14
N SER A 268 -2.57 22.02 -20.84
CA SER A 268 -2.04 22.34 -19.52
C SER A 268 -1.94 23.86 -19.35
N TYR A 269 -2.72 24.44 -18.42
CA TYR A 269 -2.60 25.86 -18.06
C TYR A 269 -1.40 26.09 -17.14
N SER A 270 -0.19 26.10 -17.71
CA SER A 270 1.07 26.28 -16.98
C SER A 270 2.14 26.91 -17.87
N GLN A 271 2.87 27.90 -17.35
CA GLN A 271 3.99 28.56 -18.04
C GLN A 271 5.23 27.66 -18.09
N ASN A 272 5.19 26.62 -18.93
CA ASN A 272 6.23 25.61 -19.00
C ASN A 272 6.32 25.08 -20.45
N SER A 273 7.52 25.10 -21.03
CA SER A 273 7.77 24.61 -22.39
C SER A 273 7.73 23.08 -22.40
N ASP A 274 6.63 22.54 -22.93
CA ASP A 274 6.39 21.12 -23.17
C ASP A 274 6.66 20.74 -24.64
N CYS A 275 6.69 21.74 -25.55
CA CYS A 275 7.21 21.66 -26.92
C CYS A 275 8.65 22.19 -27.04
N GLU A 276 9.54 21.48 -27.75
CA GLU A 276 10.95 21.86 -28.00
C GLU A 276 11.11 23.15 -28.85
N ASP A 277 10.06 23.59 -29.53
CA ASP A 277 10.02 24.77 -30.39
C ASP A 277 9.27 25.97 -29.76
N ASN A 278 8.82 25.84 -28.49
CA ASN A 278 7.98 26.80 -27.78
C ASN A 278 6.61 27.12 -28.46
N SER A 279 6.14 26.31 -29.42
CA SER A 279 4.89 26.56 -30.13
C SER A 279 3.63 26.46 -29.28
N ASP A 280 3.70 25.74 -28.17
CA ASP A 280 2.69 25.65 -27.10
C ASP A 280 2.39 27.00 -26.44
N GLU A 281 3.40 27.83 -26.25
CA GLU A 281 3.28 29.19 -25.69
C GLU A 281 2.98 30.26 -26.76
N ASP A 282 3.20 29.96 -28.05
CA ASP A 282 3.19 30.92 -29.17
C ASP A 282 1.79 31.46 -29.55
N ASN A 283 0.71 30.93 -28.96
CA ASN A 283 -0.62 31.57 -29.00
C ASN A 283 -1.47 31.27 -27.74
N CYS A 284 -0.85 31.28 -26.56
CA CYS A 284 -1.59 31.21 -25.30
C CYS A 284 -2.22 32.58 -24.98
N GLU A 285 -3.47 32.83 -25.43
CA GLU A 285 -4.27 33.98 -24.98
C GLU A 285 -4.72 33.77 -23.53
N THR A 286 -3.77 33.89 -22.59
CA THR A 286 -4.08 34.11 -21.19
C THR A 286 -4.83 35.43 -21.06
N LEU A 287 -6.13 35.36 -20.76
CA LEU A 287 -6.95 36.53 -20.45
C LEU A 287 -6.70 37.01 -19.01
N VAL A 288 -5.42 37.05 -18.65
CA VAL A 288 -4.82 37.61 -17.44
C VAL A 288 -3.58 38.34 -17.94
N CYS A 289 -3.45 39.62 -17.61
CA CYS A 289 -2.40 40.46 -18.17
C CYS A 289 -0.98 39.92 -17.85
N LYS A 290 -0.02 40.21 -18.73
CA LYS A 290 1.41 39.89 -18.50
C LYS A 290 1.85 40.42 -17.12
N LEU A 291 2.82 39.74 -16.50
CA LEU A 291 3.39 39.95 -15.14
C LEU A 291 3.87 41.38 -14.75
N SER A 292 3.59 42.41 -15.54
CA SER A 292 3.84 43.84 -15.30
C SER A 292 2.63 44.74 -15.58
N HIS A 293 1.45 44.16 -15.79
CA HIS A 293 0.20 44.83 -16.19
C HIS A 293 -0.97 44.35 -15.31
N HIS A 294 -1.96 45.21 -15.10
CA HIS A 294 -3.10 45.03 -14.20
C HIS A 294 -4.43 45.08 -14.97
N MET A 295 -5.44 44.33 -14.52
CA MET A 295 -6.78 44.28 -15.13
C MET A 295 -7.70 45.35 -14.53
N CYS A 296 -8.62 45.92 -15.32
CA CYS A 296 -9.66 46.83 -14.82
C CYS A 296 -10.82 46.05 -14.17
N ALA A 297 -11.36 46.56 -13.05
CA ALA A 297 -12.24 45.81 -12.14
C ALA A 297 -13.63 45.40 -12.68
N THR A 298 -13.99 45.81 -13.91
CA THR A 298 -15.29 45.49 -14.55
C THR A 298 -15.18 44.95 -15.98
N ASN A 299 -13.97 44.81 -16.54
CA ASN A 299 -13.75 44.23 -17.86
C ASN A 299 -12.39 43.53 -17.93
N ASP A 300 -12.39 42.20 -17.91
CA ASP A 300 -11.17 41.36 -17.90
C ASP A 300 -10.28 41.53 -19.15
N SER A 301 -10.80 42.15 -20.22
CA SER A 301 -10.09 42.38 -21.48
C SER A 301 -9.26 43.66 -21.54
N ILE A 302 -9.16 44.45 -20.46
CA ILE A 302 -8.41 45.73 -20.45
C ILE A 302 -7.22 45.63 -19.48
N CYS A 303 -6.02 45.68 -20.06
CA CYS A 303 -4.74 45.60 -19.35
C CYS A 303 -4.01 46.95 -19.33
N LEU A 304 -3.80 47.51 -18.14
CA LEU A 304 -2.99 48.72 -17.94
C LEU A 304 -1.57 48.35 -17.45
N PRO A 305 -0.48 48.92 -18.00
CA PRO A 305 0.84 48.78 -17.41
C PRO A 305 0.88 49.48 -16.04
N ALA A 306 1.75 49.03 -15.13
CA ALA A 306 1.88 49.63 -13.78
C ALA A 306 2.30 51.13 -13.76
N GLU A 307 2.64 51.70 -14.92
CA GLU A 307 2.92 53.13 -15.14
C GLU A 307 1.65 53.97 -15.32
N LYS A 308 0.51 53.33 -15.62
CA LYS A 308 -0.84 53.89 -15.82
C LYS A 308 -1.78 53.48 -14.66
N LEU A 309 -1.25 53.48 -13.45
CA LEU A 309 -1.97 53.15 -12.24
C LEU A 309 -1.64 54.21 -11.21
N CYS A 310 -2.65 54.95 -10.72
CA CYS A 310 -2.44 56.11 -9.85
C CYS A 310 -1.64 57.25 -10.54
N ASP A 311 -1.88 57.46 -11.84
CA ASP A 311 -1.24 58.52 -12.65
C ASP A 311 -2.05 59.83 -12.68
N GLY A 312 -3.30 59.79 -12.20
CA GLY A 312 -4.21 60.93 -12.15
C GLY A 312 -5.15 61.05 -13.35
N THR A 313 -5.23 60.03 -14.22
CA THR A 313 -6.23 59.93 -15.29
C THR A 313 -6.99 58.61 -15.25
N ASP A 314 -8.32 58.66 -15.44
CA ASP A 314 -9.18 57.47 -15.55
C ASP A 314 -8.86 56.73 -16.89
N ASP A 315 -7.95 55.76 -16.88
CA ASP A 315 -7.66 54.87 -18.01
C ASP A 315 -8.60 53.65 -18.02
N CYS A 316 -9.00 53.15 -16.86
CA CYS A 316 -10.05 52.15 -16.73
C CYS A 316 -11.45 52.78 -16.96
N PRO A 317 -12.36 52.14 -17.72
CA PRO A 317 -13.70 52.70 -18.01
C PRO A 317 -14.59 52.96 -16.79
N ASP A 318 -14.24 52.38 -15.64
CA ASP A 318 -14.91 52.54 -14.36
C ASP A 318 -14.09 53.38 -13.35
N GLY A 319 -12.89 53.85 -13.69
CA GLY A 319 -11.97 54.54 -12.79
C GLY A 319 -11.51 53.66 -11.61
N SER A 320 -11.35 52.34 -11.79
CA SER A 320 -10.91 51.41 -10.73
C SER A 320 -9.40 51.45 -10.43
N ASP A 321 -8.62 51.95 -11.38
CA ASP A 321 -7.20 52.34 -11.32
C ASP A 321 -6.92 53.44 -10.28
N GLU A 322 -7.69 54.53 -10.29
CA GLU A 322 -7.42 55.71 -9.46
C GLU A 322 -8.03 55.66 -8.05
N LYS A 323 -8.90 54.68 -7.74
CA LYS A 323 -9.72 54.67 -6.50
C LYS A 323 -9.08 54.04 -5.27
N LEU A 324 -8.00 53.26 -5.43
CA LEU A 324 -7.40 52.46 -4.35
C LEU A 324 -5.96 52.88 -3.99
N CYS A 325 -5.47 53.96 -4.63
CA CYS A 325 -4.09 54.45 -4.60
C CYS A 325 -3.51 54.71 -3.21
N ASP A 326 -4.33 55.19 -2.26
CA ASP A 326 -3.88 55.51 -0.91
C ASP A 326 -3.42 54.28 -0.10
N LEU A 327 -3.85 53.06 -0.47
CA LEU A 327 -3.64 51.86 0.35
C LEU A 327 -2.18 51.38 0.41
N CYS A 328 -1.45 51.39 -0.72
CA CYS A 328 0.00 51.14 -0.70
C CYS A 328 0.81 52.40 -0.35
N ALA A 329 0.22 53.60 -0.42
CA ALA A 329 0.90 54.85 -0.08
C ALA A 329 1.11 55.02 1.44
N VAL A 330 0.16 54.56 2.26
CA VAL A 330 0.26 54.59 3.72
C VAL A 330 0.90 53.31 4.25
N ASP A 331 2.11 53.43 4.81
CA ASP A 331 2.88 52.35 5.46
C ASP A 331 3.02 51.06 4.62
N LYS A 332 3.04 51.19 3.28
CA LYS A 332 2.98 50.08 2.31
C LYS A 332 1.80 49.13 2.52
N GLY A 333 0.66 49.59 3.05
CA GLY A 333 -0.44 48.71 3.46
C GLY A 333 -0.08 47.73 4.60
N GLY A 334 1.03 47.97 5.30
CA GLY A 334 1.66 47.04 6.24
C GLY A 334 2.48 45.92 5.58
N CYS A 335 2.70 45.95 4.26
CA CYS A 335 3.57 45.01 3.56
C CYS A 335 5.04 45.28 3.87
N SER A 336 5.78 44.26 4.33
CA SER A 336 7.19 44.42 4.70
C SER A 336 8.12 44.85 3.54
N HIS A 337 7.87 44.34 2.32
CA HIS A 337 8.76 44.53 1.17
C HIS A 337 8.08 45.25 0.02
N ASN A 338 7.31 44.54 -0.81
CA ASN A 338 6.62 45.10 -1.96
C ASN A 338 5.10 45.12 -1.73
N CYS A 339 4.42 46.15 -2.23
CA CYS A 339 2.97 46.34 -2.15
C CYS A 339 2.48 46.70 -3.55
N THR A 340 1.59 45.88 -4.10
CA THR A 340 1.02 46.05 -5.44
C THR A 340 -0.48 46.19 -5.33
N ILE A 341 -1.04 47.26 -5.88
CA ILE A 341 -2.49 47.51 -5.92
C ILE A 341 -3.12 46.57 -6.95
N ILE A 342 -4.28 46.02 -6.62
CA ILE A 342 -5.11 45.20 -7.50
C ILE A 342 -6.43 45.97 -7.67
N PRO A 343 -6.73 46.52 -8.86
CA PRO A 343 -8.00 47.19 -9.10
C PRO A 343 -9.17 46.26 -8.76
N GLY A 344 -10.16 46.76 -8.03
CA GLY A 344 -11.30 45.98 -7.55
C GLY A 344 -11.06 45.23 -6.24
N GLU A 345 -9.94 44.52 -6.09
CA GLU A 345 -9.69 43.65 -4.91
C GLU A 345 -8.86 44.29 -3.79
N GLY A 346 -8.12 45.37 -4.06
CA GLY A 346 -7.41 46.15 -3.03
C GLY A 346 -5.89 46.18 -3.23
N TYR A 347 -5.13 45.48 -2.38
CA TYR A 347 -3.66 45.40 -2.47
C TYR A 347 -3.13 44.05 -2.00
N MET A 348 -2.03 43.63 -2.62
CA MET A 348 -1.30 42.40 -2.29
C MET A 348 0.14 42.71 -1.90
N CYS A 349 0.64 42.00 -0.87
CA CYS A 349 2.03 42.04 -0.49
C CYS A 349 2.83 40.99 -1.27
N SER A 350 4.04 41.34 -1.73
CA SER A 350 4.95 40.41 -2.41
C SER A 350 6.39 40.51 -1.90
N CYS A 351 7.16 39.43 -2.06
CA CYS A 351 8.48 39.25 -1.49
C CYS A 351 9.59 39.22 -2.56
N PRO A 352 10.82 39.65 -2.24
CA PRO A 352 11.98 39.48 -3.12
C PRO A 352 12.37 38.02 -3.31
N LEU A 353 13.08 37.72 -4.40
CA LEU A 353 13.64 36.38 -4.69
C LEU A 353 14.42 35.83 -3.48
N GLY A 354 14.07 34.60 -3.06
CA GLY A 354 14.64 33.95 -1.87
C GLY A 354 13.90 34.26 -0.55
N MET A 355 12.75 34.95 -0.62
CA MET A 355 11.85 35.17 0.52
C MET A 355 10.42 34.78 0.16
N GLU A 356 9.70 34.20 1.11
CA GLU A 356 8.29 33.80 0.98
C GLU A 356 7.40 34.62 1.92
N LEU A 357 6.11 34.73 1.59
CA LEU A 357 5.14 35.45 2.41
C LEU A 357 4.90 34.68 3.72
N GLY A 358 4.91 35.39 4.85
CA GLY A 358 4.63 34.83 6.17
C GLY A 358 3.14 34.53 6.38
N PRO A 359 2.78 33.82 7.46
CA PRO A 359 1.39 33.44 7.77
C PRO A 359 0.47 34.62 8.13
N ASP A 360 0.98 35.86 8.12
CA ASP A 360 0.22 37.10 8.24
C ASP A 360 -0.13 37.73 6.88
N ASN A 361 0.29 37.11 5.77
CA ASN A 361 0.23 37.62 4.40
C ASN A 361 0.87 39.01 4.18
N LYS A 362 1.80 39.43 5.06
CA LYS A 362 2.39 40.79 5.06
C LYS A 362 3.89 40.84 5.31
N THR A 363 4.41 40.03 6.22
CA THR A 363 5.85 39.89 6.42
C THR A 363 6.44 38.93 5.38
N CYS A 364 7.71 39.12 5.04
CA CYS A 364 8.47 38.20 4.22
C CYS A 364 9.50 37.50 5.09
N GLN A 365 9.48 36.17 5.10
CA GLN A 365 10.46 35.32 5.76
C GLN A 365 11.44 34.76 4.72
N ILE A 366 12.69 34.47 5.12
CA ILE A 366 13.67 33.86 4.21
C ILE A 366 13.19 32.45 3.85
N GLN A 367 13.08 32.16 2.55
CA GLN A 367 12.65 30.85 2.07
C GLN A 367 13.69 29.80 2.47
N SER A 368 13.29 28.81 3.29
CA SER A 368 14.21 27.74 3.69
C SER A 368 14.26 26.65 2.62
N PHE A 369 15.13 26.85 1.63
CA PHE A 369 15.43 25.87 0.59
C PHE A 369 15.85 24.51 1.16
N CYS A 370 16.51 24.48 2.33
CA CYS A 370 16.84 23.23 3.00
C CYS A 370 15.66 22.58 3.71
N ALA A 371 14.79 23.33 4.41
CA ALA A 371 13.61 22.73 5.04
C ALA A 371 12.61 22.17 4.02
N LYS A 372 12.56 22.74 2.80
CA LYS A 372 11.75 22.26 1.68
C LYS A 372 12.53 21.38 0.68
N HIS A 373 13.80 21.08 0.96
CA HIS A 373 14.73 20.27 0.13
C HIS A 373 14.77 20.62 -1.38
N LEU A 374 14.52 21.89 -1.75
CA LEU A 374 14.32 22.33 -3.13
C LEU A 374 15.60 22.45 -3.97
N LYS A 375 16.79 22.26 -3.39
CA LYS A 375 18.09 22.48 -4.06
C LYS A 375 19.16 21.41 -3.88
N CYS A 376 19.07 20.55 -2.87
CA CYS A 376 20.13 19.56 -2.63
C CYS A 376 19.55 18.16 -2.63
N SER A 377 20.10 17.29 -3.48
CA SER A 377 19.71 15.88 -3.58
C SER A 377 19.91 15.09 -2.28
N GLN A 378 20.87 15.49 -1.44
CA GLN A 378 21.25 14.83 -0.19
C GLN A 378 21.26 15.82 0.98
N LYS A 379 22.44 16.23 1.49
CA LYS A 379 22.55 17.15 2.63
C LYS A 379 22.50 18.59 2.15
N CYS A 380 21.86 19.45 2.96
CA CYS A 380 21.66 20.85 2.66
C CYS A 380 22.05 21.70 3.87
N GLU A 381 23.03 22.59 3.71
CA GLU A 381 23.40 23.61 4.69
C GLU A 381 22.98 24.98 4.14
N GLN A 382 22.19 25.77 4.89
CA GLN A 382 21.74 27.10 4.46
C GLN A 382 22.15 28.17 5.47
N GLU A 383 23.00 29.10 5.01
CA GLU A 383 23.28 30.35 5.72
C GLU A 383 22.56 31.49 4.99
N LYS A 384 21.48 32.01 5.57
CA LYS A 384 20.62 33.06 4.98
C LYS A 384 20.10 32.64 3.59
N SER A 385 20.56 33.27 2.51
CA SER A 385 20.21 32.95 1.12
C SER A 385 21.22 32.04 0.42
N THR A 386 22.42 31.82 0.99
CA THR A 386 23.40 30.89 0.43
C THR A 386 23.11 29.46 0.88
N VAL A 387 22.84 28.59 -0.09
CA VAL A 387 22.67 27.14 0.09
C VAL A 387 23.95 26.44 -0.34
N LYS A 388 24.39 25.45 0.43
CA LYS A 388 25.57 24.63 0.21
C LYS A 388 25.16 23.16 0.31
N CYS A 389 25.19 22.45 -0.80
CA CYS A 389 24.91 21.03 -0.83
C CYS A 389 26.15 20.20 -0.44
N SER A 390 25.93 19.02 0.14
CA SER A 390 26.98 18.02 0.34
C SER A 390 26.41 16.60 0.35
N CYS A 391 27.28 15.61 0.15
CA CYS A 391 26.87 14.23 -0.04
C CYS A 391 27.07 13.35 1.22
N TYR A 392 26.44 12.18 1.24
CA TYR A 392 26.74 11.11 2.21
C TYR A 392 28.11 10.47 1.94
N GLU A 393 28.62 9.69 2.90
CA GLU A 393 29.92 9.04 2.76
C GLU A 393 29.94 8.05 1.58
N GLY A 394 31.01 8.10 0.78
CA GLY A 394 31.13 7.31 -0.46
C GLY A 394 30.37 7.85 -1.66
N TRP A 395 29.79 9.05 -1.59
CA TRP A 395 29.16 9.75 -2.72
C TRP A 395 29.93 11.04 -3.06
N GLU A 396 29.97 11.37 -4.35
CA GLU A 396 30.66 12.53 -4.91
C GLU A 396 29.63 13.55 -5.42
N LEU A 397 29.91 14.85 -5.28
CA LEU A 397 29.05 15.93 -5.77
C LEU A 397 29.28 16.11 -7.28
N GLU A 398 28.21 16.18 -8.07
CA GLU A 398 28.29 16.37 -9.52
C GLU A 398 28.59 17.84 -9.89
N SER A 399 28.82 18.08 -11.18
CA SER A 399 29.21 19.39 -11.73
C SER A 399 28.15 20.49 -11.61
N ASP A 400 26.92 20.15 -11.24
CA ASP A 400 25.83 21.08 -10.93
C ASP A 400 25.94 21.69 -9.52
N MET A 401 26.76 21.08 -8.64
CA MET A 401 26.87 21.38 -7.21
C MET A 401 25.61 21.09 -6.38
N GLU A 402 24.64 20.34 -6.92
CA GLU A 402 23.31 20.09 -6.33
C GLU A 402 22.97 18.58 -6.27
N SER A 403 23.44 17.81 -7.26
CA SER A 403 23.30 16.35 -7.35
C SER A 403 24.50 15.61 -6.75
N CYS A 404 24.24 14.44 -6.17
CA CYS A 404 25.24 13.57 -5.56
C CYS A 404 25.16 12.16 -6.18
N LYS A 405 26.31 11.61 -6.58
CA LYS A 405 26.44 10.36 -7.33
C LYS A 405 27.36 9.37 -6.62
N ASN A 406 27.10 8.08 -6.82
CA ASN A 406 27.95 7.02 -6.31
C ASN A 406 28.79 6.40 -7.45
N PRO A 407 30.09 6.08 -7.23
CA PRO A 407 30.87 5.31 -8.20
C PRO A 407 30.50 3.82 -8.27
N PHE A 408 29.82 3.27 -7.25
CA PHE A 408 29.21 1.93 -7.31
C PHE A 408 27.99 1.96 -8.23
N LYS A 409 27.78 0.91 -9.03
CA LYS A 409 26.64 0.78 -9.95
C LYS A 409 25.47 0.09 -9.25
N PRO A 410 24.41 0.79 -8.84
CA PRO A 410 23.23 0.17 -8.23
C PRO A 410 22.38 -0.54 -9.28
N PHE A 411 21.64 -1.55 -8.84
CA PHE A 411 20.53 -2.13 -9.59
C PHE A 411 19.36 -2.42 -8.65
N ILE A 412 18.14 -2.34 -9.18
CA ILE A 412 16.95 -2.80 -8.47
C ILE A 412 16.81 -4.31 -8.70
N ILE A 413 16.44 -5.05 -7.66
CA ILE A 413 15.91 -6.41 -7.73
C ILE A 413 14.44 -6.33 -7.34
N PHE A 414 13.54 -6.99 -8.07
CA PHE A 414 12.11 -7.03 -7.72
C PHE A 414 11.46 -8.37 -8.10
N SER A 415 10.46 -8.78 -7.33
CA SER A 415 9.65 -9.96 -7.61
C SER A 415 8.52 -9.62 -8.59
N ASN A 416 8.33 -10.49 -9.58
CA ASN A 416 7.36 -10.35 -10.67
C ASN A 416 6.51 -11.62 -10.79
N ARG A 417 5.93 -12.04 -9.66
CA ARG A 417 5.07 -13.22 -9.44
C ARG A 417 5.68 -14.59 -9.81
N HIS A 418 5.98 -14.83 -11.08
CA HIS A 418 6.51 -16.09 -11.61
C HIS A 418 8.03 -16.05 -11.87
N GLU A 419 8.67 -14.92 -11.57
CA GLU A 419 10.10 -14.71 -11.73
C GLU A 419 10.61 -13.56 -10.85
N ILE A 420 11.93 -13.52 -10.60
CA ILE A 420 12.62 -12.35 -10.04
C ILE A 420 13.40 -11.67 -11.17
N ARG A 421 13.29 -10.33 -11.25
CA ARG A 421 13.95 -9.49 -12.26
C ARG A 421 14.95 -8.53 -11.60
N ARG A 422 15.86 -7.99 -12.42
CA ARG A 422 16.70 -6.84 -12.07
C ARG A 422 16.70 -5.76 -13.16
N ILE A 423 17.02 -4.53 -12.77
CA ILE A 423 17.17 -3.36 -13.66
C ILE A 423 18.44 -2.58 -13.28
N GLU A 424 19.37 -2.38 -14.22
CA GLU A 424 20.54 -1.50 -14.04
C GLU A 424 20.13 -0.01 -14.15
N LEU A 425 20.11 0.71 -13.02
CA LEU A 425 19.63 2.10 -12.94
C LEU A 425 20.42 3.11 -13.82
N HIS A 426 21.65 2.77 -14.23
CA HIS A 426 22.45 3.62 -15.13
C HIS A 426 22.16 3.43 -16.63
N LYS A 427 21.42 2.40 -17.01
CA LYS A 427 21.14 2.05 -18.42
C LYS A 427 19.66 1.89 -18.74
N GLY A 428 18.84 1.55 -17.75
CA GLY A 428 17.52 0.95 -17.98
C GLY A 428 17.57 -0.52 -18.45
N GLU A 429 18.76 -1.14 -18.48
CA GLU A 429 18.91 -2.52 -18.94
C GLU A 429 18.31 -3.50 -17.93
N PHE A 430 17.25 -4.21 -18.35
CA PHE A 430 16.52 -5.17 -17.52
C PHE A 430 16.89 -6.62 -17.89
N SER A 431 16.82 -7.51 -16.90
CA SER A 431 17.06 -8.95 -17.12
C SER A 431 16.41 -9.81 -16.05
N VAL A 432 16.00 -11.03 -16.40
CA VAL A 432 15.49 -12.03 -15.45
C VAL A 432 16.65 -12.64 -14.65
N LEU A 433 16.50 -12.75 -13.33
CA LEU A 433 17.45 -13.41 -12.43
C LEU A 433 17.04 -14.84 -12.07
N VAL A 434 15.75 -15.04 -11.76
CA VAL A 434 15.21 -16.33 -11.32
C VAL A 434 13.91 -16.61 -12.09
N PRO A 435 13.94 -17.37 -13.20
CA PRO A 435 12.75 -17.72 -13.96
C PRO A 435 12.02 -18.94 -13.37
N GLY A 436 10.70 -19.02 -13.57
CA GLY A 436 9.92 -20.25 -13.35
C GLY A 436 9.53 -20.52 -11.90
N LEU A 437 9.40 -19.48 -11.09
CA LEU A 437 8.83 -19.53 -9.73
C LEU A 437 7.30 -19.67 -9.79
N ARG A 438 6.66 -20.12 -8.71
CA ARG A 438 5.20 -20.24 -8.65
C ARG A 438 4.55 -18.91 -8.30
N ASN A 439 4.84 -18.39 -7.11
CA ASN A 439 4.28 -17.13 -6.62
C ASN A 439 5.25 -16.49 -5.60
N THR A 440 6.30 -15.85 -6.10
CA THR A 440 7.26 -15.13 -5.27
C THR A 440 6.75 -13.75 -4.90
N ILE A 441 6.86 -13.39 -3.60
CA ILE A 441 6.36 -12.13 -3.04
C ILE A 441 7.53 -11.32 -2.46
N ALA A 442 8.11 -11.73 -1.34
CA ALA A 442 9.14 -10.96 -0.62
C ALA A 442 10.58 -11.34 -1.03
N LEU A 443 11.50 -10.37 -0.96
CA LEU A 443 12.94 -10.57 -1.16
C LEU A 443 13.81 -9.57 -0.40
N ASP A 444 14.95 -10.05 0.10
CA ASP A 444 16.02 -9.20 0.67
C ASP A 444 17.38 -9.86 0.41
N PHE A 445 18.47 -9.13 0.62
CA PHE A 445 19.82 -9.53 0.23
C PHE A 445 20.82 -9.43 1.38
N HIS A 446 22.03 -9.97 1.17
CA HIS A 446 23.16 -9.70 2.04
C HIS A 446 24.38 -9.32 1.19
N LEU A 447 24.69 -8.03 1.18
CA LEU A 447 25.67 -7.41 0.29
C LEU A 447 27.08 -8.01 0.45
N ASN A 448 27.57 -8.11 1.69
CA ASN A 448 28.92 -8.62 1.99
C ASN A 448 29.10 -10.11 1.60
N GLN A 449 28.02 -10.88 1.45
CA GLN A 449 28.06 -12.29 1.04
C GLN A 449 27.68 -12.51 -0.43
N SER A 450 27.21 -11.46 -1.12
CA SER A 450 26.54 -11.54 -2.43
C SER A 450 25.45 -12.60 -2.47
N THR A 451 24.57 -12.65 -1.46
CA THR A 451 23.42 -13.56 -1.42
C THR A 451 22.10 -12.81 -1.51
N LEU A 452 21.11 -13.46 -2.14
CA LEU A 452 19.73 -13.02 -2.27
C LEU A 452 18.84 -14.07 -1.60
N TYR A 453 17.84 -13.63 -0.86
CA TYR A 453 16.82 -14.47 -0.22
C TYR A 453 15.44 -14.07 -0.74
N TRP A 454 14.55 -15.04 -0.92
CA TRP A 454 13.18 -14.77 -1.37
C TRP A 454 12.19 -15.83 -0.91
N THR A 455 10.91 -15.44 -0.87
CA THR A 455 9.79 -16.35 -0.56
C THR A 455 9.15 -16.86 -1.84
N ASP A 456 8.59 -18.08 -1.80
CA ASP A 456 7.55 -18.53 -2.72
C ASP A 456 6.39 -19.11 -1.90
N VAL A 457 5.24 -18.43 -1.94
CA VAL A 457 4.06 -18.72 -1.09
C VAL A 457 3.11 -19.75 -1.69
N VAL A 458 3.50 -20.42 -2.77
CA VAL A 458 2.79 -21.58 -3.35
C VAL A 458 3.62 -22.87 -3.25
N GLU A 459 4.92 -22.73 -2.97
CA GLU A 459 5.80 -23.85 -2.63
C GLU A 459 6.08 -23.95 -1.12
N ASP A 460 5.60 -23.02 -0.29
CA ASP A 460 5.83 -22.93 1.16
C ASP A 460 7.32 -22.97 1.54
N LYS A 461 8.15 -22.18 0.83
CA LYS A 461 9.62 -22.20 0.93
C LYS A 461 10.25 -20.81 0.97
N ILE A 462 11.31 -20.67 1.76
CA ILE A 462 12.29 -19.57 1.67
C ILE A 462 13.56 -20.10 1.02
N TYR A 463 14.00 -19.43 -0.05
CA TYR A 463 15.18 -19.77 -0.82
C TYR A 463 16.36 -18.83 -0.54
N ARG A 464 17.57 -19.32 -0.79
CA ARG A 464 18.81 -18.53 -0.86
C ARG A 464 19.51 -18.78 -2.18
N GLY A 465 19.92 -17.72 -2.85
CA GLY A 465 20.71 -17.78 -4.08
C GLY A 465 21.97 -16.92 -3.99
N LYS A 466 23.01 -17.31 -4.72
CA LYS A 466 24.29 -16.59 -4.74
C LYS A 466 24.48 -15.79 -6.02
N LEU A 467 24.73 -14.50 -5.86
CA LEU A 467 25.02 -13.55 -6.93
C LEU A 467 26.52 -13.55 -7.26
N SER A 468 26.83 -13.49 -8.55
CA SER A 468 28.15 -13.26 -9.13
C SER A 468 28.52 -11.76 -9.08
N GLU A 469 29.79 -11.41 -9.34
CA GLU A 469 30.27 -10.02 -9.46
C GLU A 469 29.52 -9.22 -10.55
N ASN A 470 29.07 -9.89 -11.61
CA ASN A 470 28.20 -9.30 -12.64
C ASN A 470 26.70 -9.26 -12.23
N GLY A 471 26.40 -9.54 -10.96
CA GLY A 471 25.05 -9.56 -10.38
C GLY A 471 24.13 -10.67 -10.86
N ALA A 472 24.63 -11.68 -11.59
CA ALA A 472 23.83 -12.80 -12.08
C ALA A 472 23.75 -13.94 -11.05
N LEU A 473 22.66 -14.71 -11.02
CA LEU A 473 22.52 -15.87 -10.14
C LEU A 473 23.45 -17.01 -10.58
N THR A 474 24.15 -17.64 -9.62
CA THR A 474 25.10 -18.74 -9.88
C THR A 474 24.59 -20.10 -9.41
N SER A 475 23.90 -20.13 -8.26
CA SER A 475 23.23 -21.29 -7.68
C SER A 475 22.19 -20.84 -6.68
N PHE A 476 21.24 -21.71 -6.35
CA PHE A 476 20.30 -21.50 -5.24
C PHE A 476 19.93 -22.81 -4.55
N GLU A 477 19.43 -22.67 -3.32
CA GLU A 477 19.05 -23.75 -2.41
C GLU A 477 17.85 -23.34 -1.55
N VAL A 478 17.22 -24.29 -0.86
CA VAL A 478 16.14 -24.02 0.10
C VAL A 478 16.77 -23.79 1.48
N VAL A 479 16.32 -22.75 2.18
CA VAL A 479 16.76 -22.40 3.55
C VAL A 479 15.73 -22.84 4.57
N ILE A 480 14.46 -22.45 4.38
CA ILE A 480 13.32 -22.95 5.16
C ILE A 480 12.40 -23.71 4.20
N GLN A 481 12.11 -24.97 4.53
CA GLN A 481 11.41 -25.90 3.64
C GLN A 481 9.98 -26.25 4.10
N TYR A 482 9.65 -26.01 5.37
CA TYR A 482 8.40 -26.44 6.01
C TYR A 482 7.95 -25.48 7.10
N GLY A 483 6.68 -25.59 7.50
CA GLY A 483 6.10 -24.81 8.60
C GLY A 483 5.98 -23.32 8.30
N LEU A 484 6.05 -22.93 7.03
CA LEU A 484 5.65 -21.62 6.54
C LEU A 484 4.17 -21.70 6.14
N ALA A 485 3.44 -20.59 6.13
CA ALA A 485 2.03 -20.54 5.75
C ALA A 485 1.75 -19.45 4.71
N THR A 486 2.17 -18.21 4.98
CA THR A 486 2.19 -17.08 4.04
C THR A 486 3.31 -16.12 4.44
N PRO A 487 4.58 -16.42 4.06
CA PRO A 487 5.70 -15.52 4.27
C PRO A 487 5.63 -14.35 3.27
N GLU A 488 4.90 -13.29 3.65
CA GLU A 488 4.63 -12.11 2.82
C GLU A 488 5.67 -10.99 2.98
N GLY A 489 6.46 -11.00 4.07
CA GLY A 489 7.54 -10.04 4.32
C GLY A 489 8.82 -10.74 4.80
N LEU A 490 9.99 -10.22 4.40
CA LEU A 490 11.31 -10.79 4.66
C LEU A 490 12.31 -9.68 5.03
N ALA A 491 13.21 -9.92 6.00
CA ALA A 491 14.28 -8.98 6.35
C ALA A 491 15.57 -9.70 6.82
N VAL A 492 16.73 -9.20 6.41
CA VAL A 492 18.05 -9.80 6.67
C VAL A 492 18.91 -8.92 7.60
N ASP A 493 19.38 -9.49 8.72
CA ASP A 493 20.38 -8.86 9.58
C ASP A 493 21.80 -9.24 9.11
N TRP A 494 22.38 -8.35 8.30
CA TRP A 494 23.74 -8.45 7.77
C TRP A 494 24.87 -8.25 8.80
N ILE A 495 24.54 -8.04 10.10
CA ILE A 495 25.50 -7.78 11.19
C ILE A 495 25.56 -8.95 12.18
N ALA A 496 24.41 -9.48 12.64
CA ALA A 496 24.34 -10.65 13.52
C ALA A 496 24.19 -12.00 12.78
N GLY A 497 23.86 -11.96 11.48
CA GLY A 497 23.69 -13.14 10.64
C GLY A 497 22.38 -13.88 10.90
N ASN A 498 21.29 -13.13 11.07
CA ASN A 498 19.93 -13.65 11.27
C ASN A 498 19.02 -13.28 10.08
N ILE A 499 17.94 -14.03 9.86
CA ILE A 499 16.88 -13.72 8.88
C ILE A 499 15.52 -13.75 9.59
N TYR A 500 14.67 -12.78 9.30
CA TYR A 500 13.35 -12.57 9.91
C TYR A 500 12.28 -12.61 8.82
N TRP A 501 11.08 -13.10 9.14
CA TRP A 501 9.93 -13.07 8.24
C TRP A 501 8.60 -12.99 8.99
N VAL A 502 7.57 -12.51 8.30
CA VAL A 502 6.20 -12.33 8.81
C VAL A 502 5.29 -13.38 8.20
N GLU A 503 4.55 -14.12 9.04
CA GLU A 503 3.60 -15.15 8.63
C GLU A 503 2.16 -14.65 8.80
N SER A 504 1.60 -14.02 7.76
CA SER A 504 0.32 -13.29 7.84
C SER A 504 -0.89 -14.17 8.23
N ASN A 505 -0.89 -15.46 7.87
CA ASN A 505 -1.93 -16.42 8.28
C ASN A 505 -1.77 -16.95 9.72
N LEU A 506 -0.71 -16.55 10.44
CA LEU A 506 -0.37 -17.05 11.78
C LEU A 506 -0.13 -15.92 12.80
N ASP A 507 -0.31 -14.66 12.42
CA ASP A 507 -0.15 -13.45 13.25
C ASP A 507 1.19 -13.38 14.04
N GLN A 508 2.26 -13.93 13.46
CA GLN A 508 3.56 -14.06 14.12
C GLN A 508 4.73 -13.59 13.25
N ILE A 509 5.82 -13.22 13.94
CA ILE A 509 7.12 -12.94 13.34
C ILE A 509 8.12 -13.98 13.83
N GLU A 510 8.84 -14.59 12.90
CA GLU A 510 9.84 -15.61 13.18
C GLU A 510 11.26 -15.15 12.82
N VAL A 511 12.26 -15.78 13.45
CA VAL A 511 13.69 -15.54 13.15
C VAL A 511 14.48 -16.86 13.13
N ALA A 512 15.44 -16.95 12.22
CA ALA A 512 16.43 -18.03 12.14
C ALA A 512 17.83 -17.46 11.86
N LYS A 513 18.86 -18.32 11.84
CA LYS A 513 20.15 -17.98 11.22
C LYS A 513 20.04 -17.97 9.69
N LEU A 514 20.98 -17.31 9.01
CA LEU A 514 21.04 -17.20 7.54
C LEU A 514 21.15 -18.55 6.79
N ASP A 515 21.40 -19.65 7.49
CA ASP A 515 21.41 -21.02 6.99
C ASP A 515 20.13 -21.82 7.30
N GLY A 516 19.12 -21.17 7.88
CA GLY A 516 17.84 -21.79 8.25
C GLY A 516 17.91 -22.59 9.55
N THR A 517 19.09 -22.66 10.20
CA THR A 517 19.22 -23.30 11.51
C THR A 517 18.74 -22.36 12.63
N MET A 518 18.48 -22.95 13.79
CA MET A 518 18.08 -22.23 15.01
C MET A 518 16.87 -21.30 14.80
N ARG A 519 15.78 -21.82 14.22
CA ARG A 519 14.50 -21.12 14.04
C ARG A 519 13.75 -20.98 15.37
N THR A 520 13.24 -19.79 15.68
CA THR A 520 12.40 -19.47 16.85
C THR A 520 11.25 -18.54 16.43
N THR A 521 10.10 -18.66 17.09
CA THR A 521 9.06 -17.63 17.04
C THR A 521 9.49 -16.47 17.95
N LEU A 522 9.62 -15.28 17.36
CA LEU A 522 10.06 -14.08 18.07
C LEU A 522 8.89 -13.40 18.79
N LEU A 523 7.73 -13.37 18.12
CA LEU A 523 6.54 -12.61 18.52
C LEU A 523 5.28 -13.31 18.02
N ALA A 524 4.28 -13.44 18.89
CA ALA A 524 2.91 -13.08 18.52
C ALA A 524 2.51 -11.92 19.44
N GLY A 525 1.93 -10.86 18.88
CA GLY A 525 1.80 -9.60 19.60
C GLY A 525 3.12 -8.81 19.69
N GLU A 526 3.41 -8.25 20.86
CA GLU A 526 4.14 -6.98 20.97
C GLU A 526 5.60 -7.09 21.51
N VAL A 527 6.56 -6.19 21.11
CA VAL A 527 7.59 -5.44 21.96
C VAL A 527 8.93 -5.01 21.17
N ASP A 528 9.30 -3.68 20.95
CA ASP A 528 10.18 -2.81 19.98
C ASP A 528 11.68 -2.98 19.48
N ILE A 529 11.94 -2.61 18.18
CA ILE A 529 13.11 -2.53 17.22
C ILE A 529 13.19 -3.57 16.04
N LEU A 530 12.19 -3.53 15.15
CA LEU A 530 12.05 -4.11 13.79
C LEU A 530 10.78 -3.45 13.27
N PHE A 531 10.73 -2.86 12.08
CA PHE A 531 9.52 -2.17 11.61
C PHE A 531 8.69 -3.09 10.70
N TRP A 532 7.38 -3.17 10.94
CA TRP A 532 6.43 -3.74 9.98
C TRP A 532 5.15 -2.90 9.93
N THR A 533 4.38 -3.17 8.89
CA THR A 533 3.06 -2.64 8.57
C THR A 533 2.01 -3.68 8.91
N ASP A 534 0.93 -3.25 9.58
CA ASP A 534 -0.17 -4.11 9.99
C ASP A 534 -1.46 -3.45 9.49
N TRP A 535 -2.10 -4.13 8.53
CA TRP A 535 -3.24 -3.62 7.77
C TRP A 535 -4.58 -4.13 8.30
N ASP A 536 -4.65 -4.57 9.56
CA ASP A 536 -5.90 -4.96 10.23
C ASP A 536 -7.04 -3.98 9.91
N ALA A 537 -8.13 -4.52 9.35
CA ALA A 537 -9.29 -3.76 8.91
C ALA A 537 -9.99 -2.97 10.03
N SER A 538 -9.71 -3.27 11.31
CA SER A 538 -10.19 -2.48 12.45
C SER A 538 -9.27 -1.31 12.83
N GLN A 539 -7.95 -1.53 12.81
CA GLN A 539 -6.94 -0.63 13.39
C GLN A 539 -5.62 -0.71 12.60
N PRO A 540 -5.56 -0.19 11.36
CA PRO A 540 -4.34 -0.15 10.57
C PRO A 540 -3.26 0.69 11.27
N ARG A 541 -2.03 0.19 11.24
CA ARG A 541 -0.94 0.68 12.10
C ARG A 541 0.44 0.33 11.56
N ILE A 542 1.42 1.15 11.93
CA ILE A 542 2.84 0.88 11.73
C ILE A 542 3.44 0.68 13.11
N GLU A 543 4.09 -0.45 13.31
CA GLU A 543 4.56 -0.87 14.61
C GLU A 543 6.04 -1.20 14.57
N ALA A 544 6.62 -1.37 15.75
CA ALA A 544 7.97 -1.87 15.85
C ALA A 544 8.17 -2.83 17.04
N ALA A 545 9.01 -3.87 16.84
CA ALA A 545 9.25 -5.00 17.77
C ALA A 545 10.68 -5.56 17.66
N SER A 546 11.41 -5.80 18.74
CA SER A 546 12.88 -5.82 18.69
C SER A 546 13.44 -6.93 17.83
N MET A 547 14.71 -6.79 17.45
CA MET A 547 15.49 -7.95 17.01
C MET A 547 15.45 -9.06 18.08
N SER A 548 15.22 -8.70 19.36
CA SER A 548 14.89 -9.59 20.48
C SER A 548 13.43 -9.57 21.00
N GLY A 549 12.45 -9.02 20.27
CA GLY A 549 11.06 -8.90 20.72
C GLY A 549 10.78 -8.03 21.96
N GLU A 550 11.61 -7.03 22.30
CA GLU A 550 11.43 -6.19 23.51
C GLU A 550 11.40 -4.61 23.40
N GLY A 551 10.21 -3.99 23.58
CA GLY A 551 9.90 -2.55 23.83
C GLY A 551 8.62 -1.82 23.26
N ARG A 552 7.45 -2.44 22.90
CA ARG A 552 6.55 -2.01 21.74
C ARG A 552 6.03 -0.59 21.87
N ARG A 553 5.88 0.01 20.70
CA ARG A 553 5.05 1.17 20.43
C ARG A 553 4.49 1.01 19.02
N THR A 554 3.20 1.28 18.88
CA THR A 554 2.66 1.71 17.60
C THR A 554 3.33 3.05 17.25
N ILE A 555 4.06 3.12 16.13
CA ILE A 555 4.78 4.30 15.64
C ILE A 555 3.81 5.24 14.93
N HIS A 556 2.91 4.67 14.13
CA HIS A 556 1.80 5.37 13.50
C HIS A 556 0.51 4.56 13.65
N ARG A 557 -0.59 5.23 13.96
CA ARG A 557 -1.94 4.66 14.06
C ARG A 557 -2.86 5.61 13.30
N GLU A 558 -3.68 5.07 12.44
CA GLU A 558 -4.56 5.86 11.59
C GLU A 558 -5.94 6.01 12.22
N THR A 559 -6.47 7.23 12.20
CA THR A 559 -7.75 7.62 12.81
C THR A 559 -8.91 7.50 11.82
N GLY A 560 -9.14 6.29 11.30
CA GLY A 560 -10.30 6.00 10.47
C GLY A 560 -10.33 4.58 9.89
N SER A 561 -11.53 4.12 9.51
CA SER A 561 -11.73 2.86 8.78
C SER A 561 -11.35 3.01 7.30
N GLY A 562 -10.08 3.28 7.04
CA GLY A 562 -9.56 3.66 5.72
C GLY A 562 -8.22 3.06 5.33
N GLY A 563 -7.28 2.86 6.25
CA GLY A 563 -5.88 2.52 5.95
C GLY A 563 -5.65 1.21 5.18
N TRP A 564 -4.51 1.15 4.50
CA TRP A 564 -3.84 -0.07 4.07
C TRP A 564 -2.32 0.16 3.98
N PRO A 565 -1.61 0.31 5.11
CA PRO A 565 -0.15 0.41 5.12
C PRO A 565 0.44 -0.91 4.62
N ASN A 566 1.24 -0.86 3.55
CA ASN A 566 1.70 -2.05 2.84
C ASN A 566 3.23 -2.17 2.89
N GLY A 567 3.96 -1.53 1.98
CA GLY A 567 5.42 -1.49 2.00
C GLY A 567 6.01 -0.47 2.98
N LEU A 568 7.14 -0.79 3.60
CA LEU A 568 7.92 0.09 4.47
C LEU A 568 9.43 -0.06 4.22
N THR A 569 10.18 1.03 4.33
CA THR A 569 11.64 1.04 4.16
C THR A 569 12.33 2.10 5.05
N VAL A 570 13.55 1.83 5.49
CA VAL A 570 14.28 2.67 6.46
C VAL A 570 15.28 3.59 5.74
N ASP A 571 15.30 4.90 6.05
CA ASP A 571 16.40 5.81 5.72
C ASP A 571 17.44 5.78 6.86
N TYR A 572 18.51 5.01 6.69
CA TYR A 572 19.59 4.90 7.68
C TYR A 572 20.43 6.18 7.82
N MET A 573 20.38 7.10 6.84
CA MET A 573 21.14 8.36 6.89
C MET A 573 20.35 9.41 7.68
N GLU A 574 19.07 9.57 7.37
CA GLU A 574 18.17 10.55 8.00
C GLU A 574 17.42 10.01 9.22
N ARG A 575 17.64 8.73 9.58
CA ARG A 575 17.06 8.02 10.74
C ARG A 575 15.52 8.04 10.78
N ARG A 576 14.89 7.92 9.62
CA ARG A 576 13.41 7.86 9.47
C ARG A 576 12.95 6.55 8.83
N ILE A 577 11.67 6.24 8.99
CA ILE A 577 10.96 5.29 8.13
C ILE A 577 10.25 6.04 7.00
N VAL A 578 10.02 5.35 5.89
CA VAL A 578 9.14 5.77 4.79
C VAL A 578 8.27 4.56 4.46
N TRP A 579 6.96 4.75 4.37
CA TRP A 579 6.00 3.70 4.02
C TRP A 579 5.09 4.19 2.90
N ILE A 580 4.24 3.30 2.41
CA ILE A 580 3.20 3.54 1.43
C ILE A 580 1.88 3.00 1.95
N ASP A 581 0.79 3.70 1.66
CA ASP A 581 -0.58 3.26 1.90
C ASP A 581 -1.28 3.03 0.55
N ALA A 582 -2.16 2.02 0.49
CA ALA A 582 -2.91 1.65 -0.71
C ALA A 582 -4.36 2.19 -0.76
N ARG A 583 -4.73 3.08 0.16
CA ARG A 583 -6.06 3.70 0.27
C ARG A 583 -5.97 5.21 0.60
N TYR A 584 -7.11 5.89 0.58
CA TYR A 584 -7.19 7.34 0.81
C TYR A 584 -7.45 7.66 2.28
N LEU A 585 -6.62 8.55 2.84
CA LEU A 585 -6.65 8.99 4.25
C LEU A 585 -6.71 10.52 4.37
N PHE A 586 -7.21 11.02 5.50
CA PHE A 586 -7.04 12.41 5.93
C PHE A 586 -6.08 12.46 7.12
N TYR A 587 -5.39 13.58 7.32
CA TYR A 587 -4.24 13.65 8.24
C TYR A 587 -4.21 14.93 9.08
N ASP A 588 -4.10 14.76 10.41
CA ASP A 588 -4.19 15.83 11.41
C ASP A 588 -2.84 16.52 11.75
N GLY A 589 -1.83 16.41 10.89
CA GLY A 589 -0.73 17.38 10.79
C GLY A 589 0.45 17.26 11.78
N SER A 590 0.48 16.32 12.73
CA SER A 590 1.57 16.22 13.71
C SER A 590 2.80 15.41 13.24
N GLY A 591 3.72 16.05 12.52
CA GLY A 591 5.12 15.60 12.39
C GLY A 591 5.46 14.56 11.31
N LEU A 592 4.52 14.20 10.43
CA LEU A 592 4.77 13.34 9.27
C LEU A 592 4.81 14.18 7.98
N ILE A 593 5.55 13.71 6.97
CA ILE A 593 5.72 14.40 5.69
C ILE A 593 5.00 13.59 4.60
N GLU A 594 3.90 14.12 4.08
CA GLU A 594 3.24 13.56 2.89
C GLU A 594 4.13 13.86 1.67
N VAL A 595 4.65 12.82 1.00
CA VAL A 595 5.56 12.98 -0.15
C VAL A 595 4.80 13.02 -1.47
N LEU A 596 3.83 12.12 -1.67
CA LEU A 596 3.03 12.01 -2.88
C LEU A 596 1.65 11.41 -2.56
N ARG A 597 0.60 11.91 -3.22
CA ARG A 597 -0.80 11.52 -2.99
C ARG A 597 -1.61 11.63 -4.28
N GLY A 598 -2.56 10.71 -4.48
CA GLY A 598 -3.57 10.78 -5.55
C GLY A 598 -3.05 10.68 -6.99
N HIS A 599 -1.79 10.28 -7.20
CA HIS A 599 -1.17 10.18 -8.52
C HIS A 599 -1.62 8.90 -9.26
N GLU A 600 -1.77 8.94 -10.59
CA GLU A 600 -2.26 7.80 -11.41
C GLU A 600 -1.48 6.50 -11.15
N TYR A 601 -0.14 6.59 -11.12
CA TYR A 601 0.80 5.49 -10.82
C TYR A 601 0.98 5.18 -9.32
N LEU A 602 0.16 5.73 -8.43
CA LEU A 602 0.15 5.47 -6.98
C LEU A 602 -1.29 5.12 -6.56
N SER A 603 -1.76 3.94 -6.93
CA SER A 603 -3.15 3.56 -6.75
C SER A 603 -3.34 2.36 -5.84
N HIS A 604 -2.57 1.28 -6.02
CA HIS A 604 -2.38 0.21 -5.04
C HIS A 604 -0.88 -0.15 -5.01
N PRO A 605 -0.03 0.69 -4.40
CA PRO A 605 1.38 0.42 -4.26
C PRO A 605 1.62 -0.79 -3.33
N PHE A 606 2.62 -1.62 -3.64
CA PHE A 606 2.94 -2.84 -2.88
C PHE A 606 4.17 -2.66 -1.99
N ALA A 607 5.35 -2.43 -2.60
CA ALA A 607 6.60 -2.20 -1.87
C ALA A 607 7.21 -0.83 -2.21
N VAL A 608 8.10 -0.36 -1.32
CA VAL A 608 8.81 0.92 -1.46
C VAL A 608 10.28 0.74 -1.05
N THR A 609 11.20 1.36 -1.77
CA THR A 609 12.62 1.49 -1.38
C THR A 609 13.16 2.85 -1.80
N MET A 610 14.39 3.19 -1.42
CA MET A 610 14.98 4.51 -1.68
C MET A 610 16.43 4.43 -2.16
N TYR A 611 16.82 5.37 -3.02
CA TYR A 611 18.19 5.53 -3.49
C TYR A 611 18.54 7.00 -3.74
N GLY A 612 19.61 7.49 -3.09
CA GLY A 612 20.02 8.89 -3.21
C GLY A 612 18.92 9.87 -2.75
N GLY A 613 18.46 10.70 -3.69
CA GLY A 613 17.35 11.65 -3.52
C GLY A 613 16.00 11.14 -4.04
N GLU A 614 15.90 9.88 -4.45
CA GLU A 614 14.71 9.30 -5.09
C GLU A 614 14.07 8.19 -4.24
N VAL A 615 12.74 8.11 -4.30
CA VAL A 615 11.93 7.01 -3.78
C VAL A 615 11.38 6.20 -4.95
N TYR A 616 11.34 4.87 -4.80
CA TYR A 616 10.93 3.90 -5.81
C TYR A 616 9.83 3.00 -5.23
N TRP A 617 8.75 2.75 -5.98
CA TRP A 617 7.66 1.87 -5.56
C TRP A 617 7.16 0.97 -6.68
N THR A 618 6.61 -0.19 -6.32
CA THR A 618 5.82 -1.07 -7.21
C THR A 618 4.34 -0.79 -7.03
N ASP A 619 3.56 -0.86 -8.10
CA ASP A 619 2.09 -0.86 -8.06
C ASP A 619 1.55 -2.05 -8.87
N TRP A 620 0.74 -2.88 -8.22
CA TRP A 620 0.21 -4.14 -8.78
C TRP A 620 -1.09 -3.97 -9.57
N ARG A 621 -1.71 -2.78 -9.58
CA ARG A 621 -2.90 -2.45 -10.38
C ARG A 621 -2.51 -1.82 -11.71
N THR A 622 -1.50 -0.95 -11.71
CA THR A 622 -0.91 -0.38 -12.94
C THR A 622 0.13 -1.28 -13.57
N ASN A 623 0.67 -2.26 -12.82
CA ASN A 623 1.81 -3.11 -13.21
C ASN A 623 3.04 -2.26 -13.58
N THR A 624 3.41 -1.34 -12.68
CA THR A 624 4.55 -0.43 -12.86
C THR A 624 5.50 -0.46 -11.68
N LEU A 625 6.81 -0.43 -11.98
CA LEU A 625 7.82 0.13 -11.09
C LEU A 625 7.96 1.62 -11.43
N SER A 626 7.76 2.49 -10.44
CA SER A 626 7.76 3.95 -10.59
C SER A 626 8.70 4.61 -9.58
N LYS A 627 9.12 5.85 -9.85
CA LYS A 627 9.96 6.64 -8.95
C LYS A 627 9.56 8.11 -8.90
N ALA A 628 9.97 8.80 -7.84
CA ALA A 628 9.80 10.25 -7.66
C ALA A 628 10.89 10.83 -6.74
N ASN A 629 10.95 12.16 -6.60
CA ASN A 629 11.78 12.83 -5.61
C ASN A 629 11.35 12.47 -4.18
N LYS A 630 12.27 12.00 -3.32
CA LYS A 630 11.97 11.49 -1.96
C LYS A 630 11.54 12.55 -0.93
N TRP A 631 11.55 13.83 -1.32
CA TRP A 631 11.23 14.97 -0.46
C TRP A 631 10.01 15.75 -0.94
N THR A 632 9.84 15.89 -2.27
CA THR A 632 8.77 16.72 -2.87
C THR A 632 7.72 15.93 -3.64
N GLY A 633 7.93 14.63 -3.91
CA GLY A 633 7.07 13.81 -4.77
C GLY A 633 7.04 14.20 -6.25
N HIS A 634 7.74 15.27 -6.65
CA HIS A 634 7.79 15.73 -8.03
C HIS A 634 8.65 14.78 -8.90
N ASN A 635 8.54 14.94 -10.22
CA ASN A 635 9.20 14.12 -11.24
C ASN A 635 8.82 12.63 -11.16
N VAL A 636 7.52 12.35 -10.97
CA VAL A 636 6.98 10.99 -11.03
C VAL A 636 7.24 10.40 -12.41
N THR A 637 8.01 9.31 -12.46
CA THR A 637 8.43 8.65 -13.72
C THR A 637 8.31 7.14 -13.60
N VAL A 638 7.74 6.50 -14.63
CA VAL A 638 7.67 5.03 -14.72
C VAL A 638 9.04 4.50 -15.13
N VAL A 639 9.65 3.68 -14.28
CA VAL A 639 10.96 3.05 -14.51
C VAL A 639 10.83 1.80 -15.38
N GLN A 640 9.75 1.01 -15.16
CA GLN A 640 9.49 -0.21 -15.91
C GLN A 640 7.98 -0.55 -15.85
N ARG A 641 7.41 -0.95 -16.99
CA ARG A 641 6.08 -1.61 -17.05
C ARG A 641 6.27 -3.13 -17.05
N THR A 642 5.40 -3.88 -16.36
CA THR A 642 5.47 -5.35 -16.26
C THR A 642 4.22 -6.01 -16.84
N ASN A 643 4.36 -7.25 -17.33
CA ASN A 643 3.25 -8.03 -17.91
C ASN A 643 2.40 -8.74 -16.83
N THR A 644 2.82 -8.63 -15.58
CA THR A 644 2.35 -9.34 -14.40
C THR A 644 2.58 -8.46 -13.19
N GLN A 645 1.86 -8.75 -12.10
CA GLN A 645 1.93 -8.01 -10.85
C GLN A 645 3.34 -8.04 -10.25
N PRO A 646 4.00 -6.88 -10.08
CA PRO A 646 5.22 -6.79 -9.28
C PRO A 646 4.87 -6.69 -7.80
N PHE A 647 5.66 -7.34 -6.94
CA PHE A 647 5.49 -7.32 -5.48
C PHE A 647 6.64 -6.54 -4.83
N ASP A 648 7.49 -7.20 -4.03
CA ASP A 648 8.60 -6.59 -3.31
C ASP A 648 9.75 -6.11 -4.23
N LEU A 649 10.48 -5.09 -3.78
CA LEU A 649 11.55 -4.42 -4.52
C LEU A 649 12.67 -3.92 -3.59
N GLN A 650 13.92 -4.17 -3.95
CA GLN A 650 15.08 -3.70 -3.19
C GLN A 650 16.18 -3.14 -4.10
N VAL A 651 16.83 -2.06 -3.66
CA VAL A 651 18.02 -1.49 -4.33
C VAL A 651 19.28 -2.16 -3.78
N TYR A 652 19.98 -2.89 -4.65
CA TYR A 652 21.25 -3.53 -4.31
C TYR A 652 22.39 -2.51 -4.30
N HIS A 653 22.66 -1.90 -3.13
CA HIS A 653 23.67 -0.85 -2.97
C HIS A 653 24.22 -0.77 -1.52
N PRO A 654 25.52 -0.44 -1.30
CA PRO A 654 26.11 -0.22 0.03
C PRO A 654 25.35 0.72 0.97
N SER A 655 24.62 1.72 0.45
CA SER A 655 23.83 2.65 1.29
C SER A 655 22.54 2.04 1.87
N ARG A 656 22.12 0.84 1.45
CA ARG A 656 21.02 0.09 2.08
C ARG A 656 21.52 -0.81 3.21
N GLN A 657 22.77 -1.27 3.15
CA GLN A 657 23.41 -2.09 4.19
C GLN A 657 24.70 -1.42 4.70
N PRO A 658 24.61 -0.30 5.44
CA PRO A 658 25.78 0.38 5.98
C PRO A 658 26.61 -0.53 6.90
N GLN A 659 27.94 -0.34 6.88
CA GLN A 659 28.86 -1.17 7.67
C GLN A 659 28.73 -0.84 9.16
N GLY A 660 28.14 -1.77 9.91
CA GLY A 660 27.95 -1.65 11.35
C GLY A 660 28.71 -2.71 12.16
N THR A 661 28.66 -2.55 13.48
CA THR A 661 29.03 -3.60 14.43
C THR A 661 28.05 -3.60 15.60
N ASN A 662 27.75 -4.79 16.13
CA ASN A 662 26.90 -4.99 17.30
C ASN A 662 27.52 -6.12 18.15
N VAL A 663 26.99 -6.33 19.36
CA VAL A 663 27.55 -7.33 20.29
C VAL A 663 27.37 -8.78 19.80
N CYS A 664 26.43 -9.04 18.89
CA CYS A 664 26.20 -10.37 18.32
C CYS A 664 27.20 -10.75 17.22
N LYS A 665 27.81 -9.78 16.54
CA LYS A 665 28.80 -9.99 15.48
C LYS A 665 30.03 -10.78 15.97
N ASP A 666 30.51 -10.46 17.17
CA ASP A 666 31.66 -11.11 17.78
C ASP A 666 31.21 -12.31 18.63
N ASN A 667 31.59 -13.53 18.21
CA ASN A 667 31.34 -14.79 18.93
C ASN A 667 29.86 -15.00 19.33
N ASN A 668 28.91 -14.64 18.44
CA ASN A 668 27.46 -14.71 18.68
C ASN A 668 27.04 -14.03 20.01
N GLY A 669 27.75 -12.96 20.42
CA GLY A 669 27.57 -12.29 21.72
C GLY A 669 27.72 -13.20 22.95
N GLY A 670 28.30 -14.39 22.81
CA GLY A 670 28.31 -15.43 23.83
C GLY A 670 26.92 -16.01 24.15
N CYS A 671 26.06 -16.14 23.15
CA CYS A 671 24.83 -16.94 23.19
C CYS A 671 25.08 -18.32 22.58
N GLU A 672 24.43 -19.36 23.12
CA GLU A 672 24.54 -20.74 22.60
C GLU A 672 23.96 -20.89 21.19
N GLN A 673 22.76 -20.33 20.95
CA GLN A 673 22.01 -20.51 19.71
C GLN A 673 21.80 -19.19 18.98
N LEU A 674 20.78 -18.40 19.34
CA LEU A 674 20.54 -17.07 18.75
C LEU A 674 21.06 -15.94 19.64
N CYS A 675 21.63 -14.93 19.00
CA CYS A 675 21.92 -13.64 19.61
C CYS A 675 21.11 -12.57 18.90
N LEU A 676 20.37 -11.80 19.69
CA LEU A 676 19.39 -10.83 19.25
C LEU A 676 19.74 -9.46 19.85
N PHE A 677 19.83 -8.41 19.03
CA PHE A 677 20.34 -7.11 19.45
C PHE A 677 19.24 -6.23 20.07
N ARG A 678 19.49 -5.70 21.27
CA ARG A 678 18.50 -4.93 22.07
C ARG A 678 18.74 -3.40 22.00
N GLY A 679 19.59 -2.93 21.10
CA GLY A 679 20.04 -1.53 21.08
C GLY A 679 21.07 -1.22 22.19
N ASN A 680 21.62 0.00 22.19
CA ASN A 680 22.55 0.54 23.22
C ASN A 680 23.75 -0.36 23.62
N GLY A 681 24.18 -1.29 22.75
CA GLY A 681 25.23 -2.26 23.09
C GLY A 681 24.78 -3.40 23.99
N GLN A 682 23.48 -3.65 24.11
CA GLN A 682 22.89 -4.79 24.82
C GLN A 682 22.43 -5.87 23.83
N ARG A 683 22.34 -7.11 24.31
CA ARG A 683 21.85 -8.27 23.56
C ARG A 683 21.07 -9.22 24.44
N THR A 684 20.11 -9.91 23.85
CA THR A 684 19.35 -11.01 24.43
C THR A 684 19.74 -12.30 23.71
N CYS A 685 19.75 -13.44 24.42
CA CYS A 685 19.89 -14.74 23.77
C CYS A 685 18.52 -15.38 23.61
N ALA A 686 18.30 -16.07 22.49
CA ALA A 686 17.11 -16.89 22.29
C ALA A 686 17.50 -18.33 21.95
N CYS A 687 16.57 -19.24 22.24
CA CYS A 687 16.70 -20.68 22.02
C CYS A 687 15.69 -21.09 20.96
N ALA A 688 16.12 -21.84 19.95
CA ALA A 688 15.25 -22.34 18.90
C ALA A 688 14.23 -23.35 19.44
N HIS A 689 14.68 -24.20 20.36
CA HIS A 689 13.88 -25.21 21.05
C HIS A 689 14.28 -25.23 22.53
N GLY A 690 13.29 -25.44 23.41
CA GLY A 690 13.46 -25.30 24.85
C GLY A 690 13.33 -23.83 25.31
N MET A 691 13.95 -23.50 26.44
CA MET A 691 13.90 -22.18 27.07
C MET A 691 15.30 -21.71 27.50
N LEU A 692 15.45 -20.40 27.74
CA LEU A 692 16.71 -19.83 28.23
C LEU A 692 17.01 -20.30 29.67
N ALA A 693 18.28 -20.59 29.95
CA ALA A 693 18.77 -20.94 31.29
C ALA A 693 19.03 -19.70 32.16
N GLU A 694 19.18 -19.90 33.48
CA GLU A 694 19.41 -18.83 34.46
C GLU A 694 20.69 -17.99 34.21
N ASP A 695 21.61 -18.48 33.37
CA ASP A 695 22.83 -17.76 32.97
C ASP A 695 22.59 -16.69 31.89
N ASN A 696 21.39 -16.64 31.30
CA ASN A 696 21.02 -15.81 30.15
C ASN A 696 21.92 -15.98 28.91
N LYS A 697 22.38 -17.23 28.66
CA LYS A 697 23.26 -17.59 27.54
C LYS A 697 23.01 -18.97 26.94
N SER A 698 22.80 -19.96 27.80
CA SER A 698 22.62 -21.37 27.44
C SER A 698 21.15 -21.74 27.38
N CYS A 699 20.83 -22.81 26.66
CA CYS A 699 19.47 -23.29 26.49
C CYS A 699 19.23 -24.56 27.34
N ARG A 700 18.05 -24.66 27.95
CA ARG A 700 17.59 -25.83 28.71
C ARG A 700 16.27 -26.33 28.17
N ASP A 701 16.04 -27.63 28.31
CA ASP A 701 14.81 -28.26 27.84
C ASP A 701 13.69 -28.11 28.87
N TYR A 702 12.44 -28.25 28.42
CA TYR A 702 11.26 -28.21 29.28
C TYR A 702 11.09 -29.52 30.07
N ASP A 703 10.72 -29.41 31.35
CA ASP A 703 10.43 -30.55 32.23
C ASP A 703 9.24 -31.42 31.77
N GLY A 704 8.38 -30.89 30.89
CA GLY A 704 7.27 -31.63 30.29
C GLY A 704 6.65 -30.92 29.08
N TYR A 705 6.36 -31.69 28.03
CA TYR A 705 5.75 -31.23 26.79
C TYR A 705 4.75 -32.26 26.26
N LEU A 706 3.81 -31.80 25.42
CA LEU A 706 2.88 -32.65 24.67
C LEU A 706 3.36 -32.77 23.22
N LEU A 707 3.44 -34.00 22.72
CA LEU A 707 3.76 -34.31 21.32
C LEU A 707 2.47 -34.58 20.54
N TYR A 708 2.37 -34.06 19.31
CA TYR A 708 1.27 -34.36 18.40
C TYR A 708 1.76 -34.55 16.97
N SER A 709 1.01 -35.34 16.18
CA SER A 709 1.28 -35.59 14.77
C SER A 709 0.26 -34.83 13.91
N GLU A 710 0.77 -33.99 13.02
CA GLU A 710 0.06 -33.62 11.81
C GLU A 710 0.39 -34.64 10.71
N ARG A 711 -0.01 -34.37 9.46
CA ARG A 711 0.03 -35.35 8.37
C ARG A 711 1.46 -35.81 8.04
N THR A 712 2.40 -34.87 7.95
CA THR A 712 3.79 -35.09 7.53
C THR A 712 4.82 -34.78 8.62
N ILE A 713 4.40 -34.08 9.68
CA ILE A 713 5.26 -33.48 10.70
C ILE A 713 4.81 -33.85 12.13
N LEU A 714 5.79 -34.12 13.00
CA LEU A 714 5.60 -34.21 14.44
C LEU A 714 5.94 -32.87 15.07
N LYS A 715 5.02 -32.31 15.85
CA LYS A 715 5.17 -31.04 16.57
C LYS A 715 5.09 -31.26 18.08
N SER A 716 5.59 -30.30 18.84
CA SER A 716 5.52 -30.29 20.30
C SER A 716 5.03 -28.94 20.83
N ILE A 717 4.39 -28.96 22.00
CA ILE A 717 3.94 -27.78 22.74
C ILE A 717 4.23 -27.98 24.23
N HIS A 718 4.59 -26.92 24.95
CA HIS A 718 4.82 -26.96 26.39
C HIS A 718 3.53 -27.28 27.17
N LEU A 719 3.66 -27.76 28.41
CA LEU A 719 2.52 -27.94 29.33
C LEU A 719 2.45 -26.87 30.43
N SER A 720 3.38 -25.91 30.46
CA SER A 720 3.65 -25.08 31.66
C SER A 720 3.80 -23.57 31.43
N ASP A 721 3.89 -23.12 30.17
CA ASP A 721 4.33 -21.76 29.84
C ASP A 721 3.58 -21.23 28.62
N GLU A 722 2.35 -20.77 28.82
CA GLU A 722 1.49 -20.20 27.77
C GLU A 722 2.07 -18.93 27.10
N THR A 723 3.24 -18.44 27.53
CA THR A 723 3.89 -17.25 26.97
C THR A 723 4.96 -17.53 25.94
N ASN A 724 5.49 -18.76 25.85
CA ASN A 724 6.60 -19.08 24.95
C ASN A 724 6.18 -20.05 23.83
N LEU A 725 5.77 -19.49 22.70
CA LEU A 725 5.28 -20.21 21.50
C LEU A 725 6.28 -21.19 20.86
N ASN A 726 7.53 -21.24 21.35
CA ASN A 726 8.56 -22.11 20.80
C ASN A 726 8.35 -23.59 21.14
N ALA A 727 8.43 -24.43 20.12
CA ALA A 727 8.33 -25.88 20.25
C ALA A 727 9.41 -26.43 21.21
N PRO A 728 9.04 -27.13 22.31
CA PRO A 728 9.98 -27.67 23.28
C PRO A 728 11.07 -28.57 22.69
N ILE A 729 10.73 -29.37 21.67
CA ILE A 729 11.67 -30.11 20.84
C ILE A 729 11.51 -29.73 19.37
N LYS A 730 12.58 -29.89 18.59
CA LYS A 730 12.59 -29.64 17.15
C LYS A 730 11.45 -30.44 16.48
N PRO A 731 10.60 -29.81 15.66
CA PRO A 731 9.62 -30.54 14.86
C PRO A 731 10.30 -31.54 13.91
N PHE A 732 9.77 -32.76 13.83
CA PHE A 732 10.33 -33.82 12.98
C PHE A 732 9.51 -33.98 11.71
N GLU A 733 10.15 -33.77 10.56
CA GLU A 733 9.59 -33.98 9.23
C GLU A 733 10.68 -34.55 8.32
N ASP A 734 10.34 -35.59 7.57
CA ASP A 734 11.25 -36.40 6.74
C ASP A 734 10.44 -36.98 5.57
N PRO A 735 10.25 -36.27 4.43
CA PRO A 735 9.25 -36.66 3.42
C PRO A 735 9.49 -38.00 2.72
N ASP A 736 10.73 -38.50 2.77
CA ASP A 736 11.10 -39.82 2.26
C ASP A 736 10.59 -40.95 3.18
N HIS A 737 10.12 -40.61 4.40
CA HIS A 737 9.78 -41.55 5.46
C HIS A 737 8.54 -41.18 6.32
N MET A 738 8.04 -39.96 6.22
CA MET A 738 6.83 -39.41 6.86
C MET A 738 5.95 -38.76 5.80
N LYS A 739 4.70 -39.20 5.68
CA LYS A 739 3.73 -38.70 4.68
C LYS A 739 2.28 -38.70 5.16
N ASN A 740 1.93 -39.61 6.06
CA ASN A 740 0.61 -39.68 6.66
C ASN A 740 0.73 -40.37 8.03
N VAL A 741 1.29 -39.66 9.01
CA VAL A 741 1.42 -40.15 10.39
C VAL A 741 0.06 -40.09 11.09
N ILE A 742 -0.34 -41.20 11.73
CA ILE A 742 -1.70 -41.35 12.28
C ILE A 742 -1.78 -41.74 13.76
N ALA A 743 -0.70 -42.26 14.34
CA ALA A 743 -0.65 -42.59 15.76
C ALA A 743 0.78 -42.51 16.30
N LEU A 744 0.88 -42.03 17.54
CA LEU A 744 2.09 -41.80 18.30
C LEU A 744 2.09 -42.60 19.61
N SER A 745 3.28 -42.98 20.06
CA SER A 745 3.58 -43.45 21.41
C SER A 745 4.96 -42.93 21.83
N PHE A 746 5.20 -42.82 23.12
CA PHE A 746 6.47 -42.36 23.67
C PHE A 746 6.98 -43.31 24.76
N ASP A 747 8.29 -43.42 24.88
CA ASP A 747 8.99 -44.19 25.91
C ASP A 747 9.98 -43.26 26.60
N TYR A 748 9.63 -42.86 27.83
CA TYR A 748 10.32 -41.85 28.62
C TYR A 748 11.35 -42.49 29.55
N HIS A 749 12.63 -42.20 29.33
CA HIS A 749 13.72 -42.61 30.21
C HIS A 749 14.12 -41.41 31.06
N GLY A 750 13.58 -41.33 32.27
CA GLY A 750 13.77 -40.22 33.22
C GLY A 750 15.20 -40.11 33.76
N GLY A 751 16.14 -39.76 32.88
CA GLY A 751 17.58 -39.91 33.07
C GLY A 751 18.46 -38.87 32.34
N GLY A 752 17.88 -37.77 31.87
CA GLY A 752 18.59 -36.52 31.58
C GLY A 752 19.39 -36.43 30.27
N GLY A 753 18.81 -35.77 29.26
CA GLY A 753 19.51 -35.27 28.07
C GLY A 753 18.76 -35.51 26.76
N LYS A 754 19.03 -34.66 25.76
CA LYS A 754 18.53 -34.84 24.38
C LYS A 754 18.99 -36.18 23.80
N GLY A 755 18.09 -36.88 23.12
CA GLY A 755 18.34 -38.19 22.51
C GLY A 755 18.12 -39.37 23.47
N SER A 756 17.56 -39.14 24.66
CA SER A 756 17.30 -40.19 25.66
C SER A 756 15.87 -40.75 25.60
N ASN A 757 14.89 -39.97 25.11
CA ASN A 757 13.51 -40.42 24.99
C ASN A 757 13.23 -40.95 23.59
N ARG A 758 12.39 -41.96 23.48
CA ARG A 758 12.11 -42.64 22.20
C ARG A 758 10.67 -42.38 21.78
N ILE A 759 10.51 -41.81 20.59
CA ILE A 759 9.23 -41.52 19.96
C ILE A 759 8.96 -42.62 18.94
N PHE A 760 7.81 -43.27 19.05
CA PHE A 760 7.34 -44.28 18.11
C PHE A 760 6.15 -43.71 17.34
N PHE A 761 6.24 -43.74 16.00
CA PHE A 761 5.18 -43.26 15.12
C PHE A 761 4.83 -44.29 14.06
N SER A 762 3.57 -44.27 13.61
CA SER A 762 3.06 -45.14 12.55
C SER A 762 2.61 -44.31 11.36
N ASP A 763 3.09 -44.68 10.17
CA ASP A 763 2.76 -44.01 8.92
C ASP A 763 1.94 -44.94 8.01
N ILE A 764 0.74 -44.51 7.63
CA ILE A 764 -0.21 -45.32 6.84
C ILE A 764 0.07 -45.23 5.32
N HIS A 765 0.94 -44.33 4.85
CA HIS A 765 1.38 -44.29 3.45
C HIS A 765 2.55 -45.26 3.22
N PHE A 766 3.52 -45.31 4.15
CA PHE A 766 4.65 -46.23 4.09
C PHE A 766 4.35 -47.61 4.71
N GLY A 767 3.26 -47.74 5.48
CA GLY A 767 2.81 -49.03 6.03
C GLY A 767 3.73 -49.60 7.10
N ASN A 768 4.41 -48.75 7.86
CA ASN A 768 5.45 -49.16 8.81
C ASN A 768 5.34 -48.42 10.16
N ILE A 769 6.03 -48.97 11.17
CA ILE A 769 6.21 -48.33 12.49
C ILE A 769 7.68 -48.00 12.67
N GLN A 770 7.96 -46.76 13.03
CA GLN A 770 9.30 -46.19 13.11
C GLN A 770 9.57 -45.69 14.52
N GLN A 771 10.83 -45.79 14.96
CA GLN A 771 11.36 -45.11 16.13
C GLN A 771 12.24 -43.95 15.66
N ILE A 772 12.17 -42.83 16.36
CA ILE A 772 13.14 -41.73 16.35
C ILE A 772 13.39 -41.30 17.80
N ASN A 773 14.55 -40.75 18.12
CA ASN A 773 14.80 -40.17 19.44
C ASN A 773 14.33 -38.71 19.51
N ASP A 774 14.21 -38.15 20.72
CA ASP A 774 13.73 -36.78 20.95
C ASP A 774 14.71 -35.65 20.55
N ASP A 775 15.90 -36.00 20.06
CA ASP A 775 16.84 -35.13 19.33
C ASP A 775 16.76 -35.29 17.80
N GLY A 776 15.99 -36.24 17.29
CA GLY A 776 15.93 -36.62 15.87
C GLY A 776 16.92 -37.72 15.45
N ALA A 777 17.74 -38.24 16.36
CA ALA A 777 18.73 -39.27 16.06
C ALA A 777 18.14 -40.70 16.13
N ASP A 778 18.98 -41.69 15.79
CA ASP A 778 18.69 -43.14 15.86
C ASP A 778 17.37 -43.56 15.15
N ARG A 779 16.99 -42.82 14.09
CA ARG A 779 15.80 -43.12 13.29
C ARG A 779 15.94 -44.51 12.65
N LYS A 780 14.95 -45.38 12.90
CA LYS A 780 14.89 -46.74 12.36
C LYS A 780 13.46 -47.22 12.18
N ILE A 781 13.25 -48.06 11.18
CA ILE A 781 12.00 -48.82 11.04
C ILE A 781 12.06 -49.97 12.05
N VAL A 782 11.08 -50.06 12.95
CA VAL A 782 10.97 -51.08 13.99
C VAL A 782 10.04 -52.21 13.54
N VAL A 783 8.99 -51.88 12.79
CA VAL A 783 8.13 -52.84 12.11
C VAL A 783 8.03 -52.44 10.66
N ASP A 784 8.62 -53.25 9.78
CA ASP A 784 8.53 -53.13 8.32
C ASP A 784 7.67 -54.27 7.78
N SER A 785 6.61 -53.97 7.02
CA SER A 785 5.73 -55.00 6.45
C SER A 785 4.79 -54.45 5.40
N GLU A 786 4.48 -55.25 4.38
CA GLU A 786 3.34 -55.01 3.47
C GLU A 786 1.96 -55.14 4.17
N PHE A 787 1.94 -55.43 5.48
CA PHE A 787 0.78 -55.77 6.29
C PHE A 787 0.87 -55.22 7.73
N VAL A 788 0.96 -53.90 7.90
CA VAL A 788 0.49 -53.27 9.16
C VAL A 788 -1.02 -53.53 9.23
N ALA A 789 -1.39 -54.53 10.04
CA ALA A 789 -2.62 -55.26 9.85
C ALA A 789 -3.87 -54.44 10.24
N PHE A 790 -4.59 -53.98 9.22
CA PHE A 790 -5.92 -53.41 9.38
C PHE A 790 -6.88 -54.44 10.01
N PHE A 791 -7.13 -54.32 11.32
CA PHE A 791 -8.27 -54.95 11.98
C PHE A 791 -9.58 -54.21 11.63
N TYR A 792 -9.92 -54.19 10.34
CA TYR A 792 -11.27 -53.90 9.88
C TYR A 792 -12.16 -55.09 10.28
N SER A 793 -12.76 -55.04 11.46
CA SER A 793 -13.81 -56.00 11.82
C SER A 793 -15.02 -55.75 10.94
N THR A 794 -15.26 -56.62 9.96
CA THR A 794 -16.50 -56.69 9.18
C THR A 794 -17.64 -57.21 10.05
N LEU A 795 -18.07 -56.37 10.99
CA LEU A 795 -19.27 -56.61 11.78
C LEU A 795 -20.49 -56.55 10.85
N HIS A 796 -21.13 -57.70 10.69
CA HIS A 796 -22.46 -57.80 10.07
C HIS A 796 -23.42 -56.79 10.72
N GLN A 797 -24.28 -56.16 9.92
CA GLN A 797 -25.39 -55.38 10.43
C GLN A 797 -26.28 -56.25 11.33
N ASN A 798 -26.23 -56.01 12.64
CA ASN A 798 -27.38 -55.57 13.45
C ASN A 798 -27.05 -55.67 14.95
N TYR A 799 -26.58 -54.56 15.55
CA TYR A 799 -27.08 -54.06 16.84
C TYR A 799 -26.55 -52.64 17.07
N THR A 800 -27.39 -51.75 17.61
CA THR A 800 -27.05 -50.35 17.86
C THR A 800 -26.27 -50.19 19.16
N GLY A 801 -24.96 -49.99 19.06
CA GLY A 801 -24.10 -49.64 20.20
C GLY A 801 -22.77 -49.05 19.71
N TYR A 802 -22.55 -47.77 19.97
CA TYR A 802 -21.29 -47.10 19.61
C TYR A 802 -20.20 -47.46 20.62
N THR A 803 -19.09 -48.00 20.15
CA THR A 803 -17.87 -48.24 20.95
C THR A 803 -16.65 -47.81 20.16
N CYS A 804 -15.85 -46.87 20.70
CA CYS A 804 -14.58 -46.47 20.09
C CYS A 804 -13.61 -47.66 20.04
N GLY A 805 -13.05 -47.92 18.87
CA GLY A 805 -11.98 -48.90 18.71
C GLY A 805 -10.69 -48.39 19.33
N LYS A 806 -10.10 -49.16 20.25
CA LYS A 806 -8.73 -48.90 20.72
C LYS A 806 -7.73 -49.44 19.71
N ILE A 807 -6.78 -48.60 19.29
CA ILE A 807 -5.51 -49.08 18.75
C ILE A 807 -4.69 -49.59 19.94
N CYS A 808 -4.37 -50.88 19.96
CA CYS A 808 -3.48 -51.46 20.95
C CYS A 808 -2.06 -51.51 20.39
N PHE A 809 -1.16 -50.75 21.02
CA PHE A 809 0.28 -51.05 20.99
C PHE A 809 0.55 -52.36 21.76
N ILE A 810 1.63 -53.05 21.40
CA ILE A 810 2.19 -54.23 22.08
C ILE A 810 3.59 -53.86 22.56
#